data_AF-A0AAD5AVJ9-F1
#
_entry.id   AF-A0AAD5AVJ9-F1
#
_cell.length_a   1.000
_cell.length_b   1.000
_cell.length_c   1.000
_cell.angle_alpha   90.00
_cell.angle_beta   90.00
_cell.angle_gamma   90.00
#
_symmetry.space_group_name_H-M   'P 1'
#
loop_
_entity.id
_entity.type
_entity.pdbx_description
1 polymer ?
#
loop_
_entity_poly.entity_id
_entity_poly.type
_entity_poly.pdbx_seq_one_letter_code
_entity_poly.pdbx_strand_id
1 'polypeptide(L)'
;MAGRVALHSVDTAVFRVFLRSTTANVEFKRNAGGNATTSVPPGSLRTEADLPVITLPTMLYRLIFKGYYNQMHKLQLYEKQLYGPMYKVPTGKDHAISLNSVELLEELMRKDDKFPRRADMNIWTEYRDKNNLGYGPFTEFTTAILEFKRKTGGNAASSVPPGSLRTDADLPVITLPTMLYRMIFKGYYNQMHELQLYEKKLYGSMYKVQTGNNHAISLNSVELLEELMRKDDKFPRRADMNTWTEYRDKNNLGYGPVTEEGEKWYKLRSVLNKRMLHPKDSLKYENVVNEVVTDFIKRICHLRKMSSTGDLVPNISNELYRFTLEGISRILFETRIGCLENEIPAETQNFIDSIAQMFTYTMVVNLLPKWTRNYSPLWWRFTSAWDGIFKFACKLIDRKMEDIQMRLDAGQEVAGEYLSYLLSNTNMSKKDVYGSVTELLLAGVDTTSNTMMWALYQLSQYPKIQDTLYQEVNNIIKGDKIPTAEDITNMPYLKAVIKETLRIYPVVSTNARLLSENDVIIGGHFFPKKTNFLLNHYAISHDETVFPQPKVFKPERWLRDGRERPVPFGSIPFGFGVRGCVGKRIAELEMHLALARIIKRFKVKLDPNVREVKALSRSMLVADRTVNFHFLERKDVPT
;
A
#
# COMPACT_ATOMS: atom_id res chain seq x y z
N MET A 1 27.00 39.54 3.69
CA MET A 1 28.01 38.46 3.73
C MET A 1 27.57 37.42 4.74
N ALA A 2 27.48 36.16 4.29
CA ALA A 2 27.41 34.87 5.01
C ALA A 2 26.72 34.81 6.40
N GLY A 3 25.72 33.98 6.66
CA GLY A 3 25.10 32.91 5.89
C GLY A 3 23.96 32.32 6.73
N ARG A 4 22.75 32.35 6.18
CA ARG A 4 21.61 31.52 6.61
C ARG A 4 21.76 30.18 5.91
N VAL A 5 22.40 29.21 6.57
CA VAL A 5 22.40 27.79 6.17
C VAL A 5 22.43 26.95 7.44
N ALA A 6 21.62 25.88 7.45
CA ALA A 6 21.59 24.79 8.44
C ALA A 6 20.80 25.02 9.75
N LEU A 7 19.48 25.09 9.64
CA LEU A 7 18.55 24.70 10.71
C LEU A 7 17.45 23.84 10.09
N HIS A 8 17.74 22.55 9.82
CA HIS A 8 16.67 21.62 9.44
C HIS A 8 16.92 20.11 9.69
N SER A 9 17.95 19.70 10.43
CA SER A 9 18.26 18.26 10.58
C SER A 9 18.54 17.76 12.00
N VAL A 10 18.36 18.56 13.05
CA VAL A 10 18.79 18.17 14.42
C VAL A 10 17.64 17.92 15.40
N ASP A 11 16.42 18.37 15.12
CA ASP A 11 15.31 18.34 16.09
C ASP A 11 14.58 16.99 16.24
N THR A 12 14.96 15.95 15.49
CA THR A 12 14.31 14.63 15.57
C THR A 12 15.10 13.61 16.40
N ALA A 13 16.30 13.95 16.87
CA ALA A 13 17.21 12.99 17.48
C ALA A 13 17.18 12.99 19.03
N VAL A 14 16.84 14.09 19.70
CA VAL A 14 16.96 14.21 21.18
C VAL A 14 15.94 13.36 21.96
N PHE A 15 14.96 12.74 21.30
CA PHE A 15 13.72 12.26 21.90
C PHE A 15 13.75 10.92 22.66
N ARG A 16 14.93 10.37 23.02
CA ARG A 16 14.97 8.98 23.49
C ARG A 16 15.86 8.63 24.70
N VAL A 17 16.08 9.54 25.66
CA VAL A 17 16.97 9.23 26.82
C VAL A 17 16.27 9.03 28.17
N PHE A 18 15.04 9.51 28.40
CA PHE A 18 14.61 9.72 29.80
C PHE A 18 13.57 8.79 30.43
N LEU A 19 13.19 7.67 29.81
CA LEU A 19 12.26 6.72 30.45
C LEU A 19 12.73 5.26 30.32
N ARG A 20 13.66 4.89 31.19
CA ARG A 20 13.84 3.53 31.75
C ARG A 20 14.82 3.65 32.94
N SER A 21 14.35 3.49 34.17
CA SER A 21 15.20 3.44 35.35
C SER A 21 15.58 2.00 35.70
N THR A 22 16.80 1.88 36.21
CA THR A 22 17.43 0.75 36.89
C THR A 22 16.57 0.21 38.04
N THR A 23 16.45 -1.11 38.15
CA THR A 23 15.92 -1.79 39.33
C THR A 23 17.05 -2.00 40.34
N ALA A 24 16.92 -1.43 41.53
CA ALA A 24 17.69 -1.82 42.71
C ALA A 24 16.72 -2.02 43.87
N ASN A 25 16.82 -3.16 44.56
CA ASN A 25 16.09 -3.42 45.81
C ASN A 25 16.71 -2.56 46.91
N VAL A 26 15.92 -1.71 47.54
CA VAL A 26 16.40 -0.71 48.52
C VAL A 26 15.51 -0.79 49.76
N GLU A 27 16.08 -1.24 50.88
CA GLU A 27 15.41 -1.47 52.17
C GLU A 27 15.79 -0.36 53.17
N PHE A 28 14.88 0.55 53.56
CA PHE A 28 15.26 1.70 54.41
C PHE A 28 14.29 2.02 55.55
N LYS A 29 14.89 2.22 56.74
CA LYS A 29 14.32 2.78 57.97
C LYS A 29 14.22 4.31 57.92
N ARG A 30 13.23 4.84 58.62
CA ARG A 30 12.73 6.22 58.60
C ARG A 30 13.58 7.21 59.42
N ASN A 31 13.62 8.48 59.00
CA ASN A 31 13.68 9.64 59.90
C ASN A 31 12.77 10.77 59.40
N ALA A 32 12.29 11.58 60.34
CA ALA A 32 11.02 12.30 60.31
C ALA A 32 11.04 13.71 59.67
N GLY A 33 9.87 14.15 59.16
CA GLY A 33 9.50 15.56 59.01
C GLY A 33 8.54 15.88 57.84
N GLY A 34 7.29 16.25 58.12
CA GLY A 34 6.45 17.07 57.23
C GLY A 34 5.19 16.42 56.63
N ASN A 35 4.02 16.98 56.94
CA ASN A 35 2.66 16.45 56.76
C ASN A 35 2.11 16.41 55.32
N ALA A 36 1.48 15.28 54.96
CA ALA A 36 0.19 15.25 54.26
C ALA A 36 -0.51 13.88 54.51
N THR A 37 -1.81 13.95 54.79
CA THR A 37 -2.69 12.95 55.37
C THR A 37 -3.05 11.77 54.45
N THR A 38 -2.52 10.59 54.77
CA THR A 38 -3.22 9.30 54.71
C THR A 38 -2.69 8.43 55.86
N SER A 39 -3.59 7.96 56.71
CA SER A 39 -3.29 7.24 57.95
C SER A 39 -2.74 5.84 57.67
N VAL A 40 -1.41 5.69 57.80
CA VAL A 40 -0.73 4.40 57.93
C VAL A 40 0.19 4.51 59.17
N PRO A 41 0.22 3.52 60.08
CA PRO A 41 0.94 3.62 61.35
C PRO A 41 2.44 3.90 61.15
N PRO A 42 3.09 4.65 62.08
CA PRO A 42 4.47 5.03 61.93
C PRO A 42 5.39 3.82 62.16
N GLY A 43 5.86 3.20 61.08
CA GLY A 43 6.80 2.06 61.14
C GLY A 43 6.69 1.04 60.01
N SER A 44 5.67 1.10 59.14
CA SER A 44 5.54 0.18 58.01
C SER A 44 6.32 0.66 56.78
N LEU A 45 7.14 -0.23 56.20
CA LEU A 45 7.76 -0.04 54.88
C LEU A 45 6.67 0.24 53.84
N ARG A 46 6.80 1.35 53.10
CA ARG A 46 5.99 1.61 51.90
C ARG A 46 6.59 0.82 50.74
N THR A 47 5.74 0.16 49.99
CA THR A 47 6.16 -0.65 48.84
C THR A 47 5.89 0.08 47.53
N GLU A 48 6.43 -0.43 46.42
CA GLU A 48 6.16 0.12 45.10
C GLU A 48 4.65 0.22 44.81
N ALA A 49 3.84 -0.69 45.33
CA ALA A 49 2.38 -0.71 45.14
C ALA A 49 1.67 0.54 45.68
N ASP A 50 2.28 1.26 46.63
CA ASP A 50 1.69 2.42 47.30
C ASP A 50 1.95 3.73 46.53
N LEU A 51 2.69 3.68 45.42
CA LEU A 51 3.00 4.87 44.61
C LEU A 51 1.84 5.26 43.68
N PRO A 52 1.55 6.57 43.52
CA PRO A 52 0.57 7.04 42.56
C PRO A 52 0.95 6.65 41.12
N VAL A 53 -0.02 6.22 40.32
CA VAL A 53 0.20 5.76 38.94
C VAL A 53 -0.42 6.72 37.93
N ILE A 54 0.39 7.17 36.98
CA ILE A 54 -0.09 7.91 35.81
C ILE A 54 -0.50 6.88 34.74
N THR A 55 -1.73 6.96 34.24
CA THR A 55 -2.17 6.08 33.16
C THR A 55 -1.70 6.58 31.80
N LEU A 56 -1.49 5.67 30.85
CA LEU A 56 -1.05 6.00 29.49
C LEU A 56 -2.01 6.99 28.77
N PRO A 57 -3.35 6.85 28.85
CA PRO A 57 -4.26 7.85 28.29
C PRO A 57 -4.12 9.23 28.92
N THR A 58 -3.95 9.30 30.25
CA THR A 58 -3.76 10.59 30.95
C THR A 58 -2.44 11.26 30.54
N MET A 59 -1.37 10.48 30.38
CA MET A 59 -0.08 10.98 29.90
C MET A 59 -0.18 11.52 28.46
N LEU A 60 -0.78 10.75 27.56
CA LEU A 60 -0.99 11.16 26.16
C LEU A 60 -1.89 12.40 26.05
N TYR A 61 -2.94 12.48 26.88
CA TYR A 61 -3.80 13.64 26.94
C TYR A 61 -3.03 14.92 27.32
N ARG A 62 -2.15 14.83 28.32
CA ARG A 62 -1.35 15.98 28.77
C ARG A 62 -0.32 16.40 27.73
N LEU A 63 0.33 15.43 27.08
CA LEU A 63 1.32 15.70 26.04
C LEU A 63 0.68 16.36 24.81
N ILE A 64 -0.40 15.78 24.31
CA ILE A 64 -1.00 16.18 23.02
C ILE A 64 -1.98 17.34 23.19
N PHE A 65 -2.88 17.26 24.17
CA PHE A 65 -4.01 18.20 24.30
C PHE A 65 -3.77 19.31 25.33
N LYS A 66 -2.94 19.08 26.37
CA LYS A 66 -2.50 20.17 27.26
C LYS A 66 -1.22 20.88 26.79
N GLY A 67 -0.67 20.51 25.63
CA GLY A 67 0.45 21.23 25.01
C GLY A 67 1.80 21.05 25.71
N TYR A 68 1.95 20.04 26.57
CA TYR A 68 3.22 19.80 27.27
C TYR A 68 4.27 19.07 26.42
N TYR A 69 3.95 18.71 25.17
CA TYR A 69 4.82 17.97 24.23
C TYR A 69 6.26 18.54 24.13
N ASN A 70 6.40 19.87 24.06
CA ASN A 70 7.70 20.55 23.97
C ASN A 70 8.16 21.16 25.31
N GLN A 71 7.50 20.82 26.41
CA GLN A 71 7.69 21.45 27.72
C GLN A 71 7.77 20.38 28.82
N MET A 72 8.55 19.33 28.59
CA MET A 72 8.66 18.18 29.50
C MET A 72 9.12 18.56 30.92
N HIS A 73 9.99 19.56 31.06
CA HIS A 73 10.38 20.10 32.36
C HIS A 73 9.17 20.69 33.12
N LYS A 74 8.24 21.34 32.42
CA LYS A 74 6.99 21.83 33.04
C LYS A 74 6.01 20.70 33.33
N LEU A 75 5.98 19.66 32.49
CA LEU A 75 5.20 18.46 32.77
C LEU A 75 5.69 17.78 34.06
N GLN A 76 7.01 17.63 34.24
CA GLN A 76 7.59 17.07 35.46
C GLN A 76 7.27 17.90 36.69
N LEU A 77 7.35 19.23 36.61
CA LEU A 77 6.93 20.12 37.71
C LEU A 77 5.43 20.00 38.01
N TYR A 78 4.60 19.94 36.97
CA TYR A 78 3.16 19.79 37.08
C TYR A 78 2.77 18.43 37.68
N GLU A 79 3.44 17.35 37.29
CA GLU A 79 3.21 16.02 37.83
C GLU A 79 3.77 15.86 39.26
N LYS A 80 4.91 16.48 39.56
CA LYS A 80 5.43 16.57 40.93
C LYS A 80 4.43 17.25 41.87
N GLN A 81 3.75 18.32 41.41
CA GLN A 81 2.71 19.00 42.20
C GLN A 81 1.48 18.10 42.45
N LEU A 82 1.14 17.23 41.50
CA LEU A 82 -0.05 16.39 41.58
C LEU A 82 0.17 15.06 42.32
N TYR A 83 1.34 14.45 42.13
CA TYR A 83 1.62 13.09 42.59
C TYR A 83 2.77 13.03 43.61
N GLY A 84 3.36 14.17 43.94
CA GLY A 84 4.46 14.26 44.90
C GLY A 84 5.83 13.92 44.29
N PRO A 85 6.84 13.72 45.15
CA PRO A 85 8.24 13.59 44.71
C PRO A 85 8.55 12.25 44.02
N MET A 86 7.65 11.26 44.10
CA MET A 86 7.84 9.92 43.53
C MET A 86 6.51 9.36 43.02
N TYR A 87 6.47 8.90 41.77
CA TYR A 87 5.26 8.33 41.16
C TYR A 87 5.60 7.41 39.97
N LYS A 88 4.66 6.54 39.59
CA LYS A 88 4.82 5.61 38.47
C LYS A 88 4.40 6.22 37.13
N VAL A 89 5.20 5.97 36.10
CA VAL A 89 4.99 6.40 34.72
C VAL A 89 4.95 5.16 33.82
N PRO A 90 4.00 5.06 32.87
CA PRO A 90 3.83 3.85 32.08
C PRO A 90 4.94 3.71 31.03
N THR A 91 5.62 2.57 31.01
CA THR A 91 6.69 2.24 30.04
C THR A 91 6.44 0.88 29.39
N GLY A 92 5.42 0.79 28.53
CA GLY A 92 5.08 -0.46 27.84
C GLY A 92 4.32 -1.44 28.76
N LYS A 93 4.88 -2.63 29.00
CA LYS A 93 4.28 -3.65 29.89
C LYS A 93 4.62 -3.43 31.38
N ASP A 94 5.57 -2.54 31.67
CA ASP A 94 6.06 -2.23 33.02
C ASP A 94 5.85 -0.75 33.37
N HIS A 95 6.09 -0.39 34.63
CA HIS A 95 6.08 0.99 35.11
C HIS A 95 7.50 1.45 35.45
N ALA A 96 7.86 2.67 35.03
CA ALA A 96 9.06 3.35 35.52
C ALA A 96 8.71 4.22 36.73
N ILE A 97 9.65 4.42 37.65
CA ILE A 97 9.47 5.31 38.80
C ILE A 97 10.13 6.65 38.47
N SER A 98 9.32 7.71 38.45
CA SER A 98 9.80 9.09 38.31
C SER A 98 10.20 9.63 39.68
N LEU A 99 11.42 10.16 39.79
CA LEU A 99 11.97 10.77 41.01
C LEU A 99 12.21 12.25 40.77
N ASN A 100 11.59 13.10 41.60
CA ASN A 100 11.65 14.57 41.46
C ASN A 100 12.10 15.29 42.74
N SER A 101 12.88 14.62 43.60
CA SER A 101 13.55 15.20 44.78
C SER A 101 15.06 14.95 44.70
N VAL A 102 15.83 15.96 45.10
CA VAL A 102 17.30 15.93 45.06
C VAL A 102 17.83 14.94 46.09
N GLU A 103 17.21 14.89 47.26
CA GLU A 103 17.56 14.00 48.36
C GLU A 103 17.37 12.53 47.97
N LEU A 104 16.25 12.21 47.31
CA LEU A 104 15.96 10.86 46.82
C LEU A 104 16.89 10.45 45.66
N LEU A 105 17.24 11.39 44.80
CA LEU A 105 18.16 11.13 43.68
C LEU A 105 19.58 10.88 44.19
N GLU A 106 20.06 11.68 45.14
CA GLU A 106 21.35 11.46 45.79
C GLU A 106 21.39 10.11 46.52
N GLU A 107 20.31 9.76 47.22
CA GLU A 107 20.21 8.48 47.92
C GLU A 107 20.25 7.29 46.97
N LEU A 108 19.58 7.39 45.81
CA LEU A 108 19.64 6.37 44.76
C LEU A 108 21.06 6.26 44.18
N MET A 109 21.68 7.39 43.83
CA MET A 109 23.01 7.41 43.24
C MET A 109 24.10 6.91 44.19
N ARG A 110 23.95 7.09 45.50
CA ARG A 110 24.86 6.51 46.51
C ARG A 110 24.75 4.98 46.63
N LYS A 111 23.66 4.39 46.13
CA LYS A 111 23.38 2.94 46.17
C LYS A 111 23.57 2.26 44.82
N ASP A 112 24.13 2.95 43.83
CA ASP A 112 24.40 2.38 42.52
C ASP A 112 25.42 1.23 42.60
N ASP A 113 25.16 0.16 41.85
CA ASP A 113 26.06 -0.98 41.72
C ASP A 113 27.41 -0.56 41.11
N LYS A 114 28.47 -1.37 41.35
CA LYS A 114 29.83 -1.16 40.82
C LYS A 114 29.89 -1.01 39.29
N PHE A 115 28.85 -1.46 38.57
CA PHE A 115 28.67 -1.30 37.12
C PHE A 115 27.22 -0.89 36.79
N PRO A 116 26.87 0.41 36.89
CA PRO A 116 25.50 0.85 36.68
C PRO A 116 25.10 0.68 35.20
N ARG A 117 24.04 -0.08 34.95
CA ARG A 117 23.49 -0.25 33.60
C ARG A 117 22.57 0.91 33.28
N ARG A 118 22.88 1.68 32.24
CA ARG A 118 21.99 2.75 31.74
C ARG A 118 20.87 2.16 30.90
N ALA A 119 19.79 2.94 30.75
CA ALA A 119 18.64 2.60 29.93
C ALA A 119 19.03 2.12 28.51
N ASP A 120 18.21 1.24 27.95
CA ASP A 120 18.38 0.74 26.59
C ASP A 120 18.33 1.88 25.55
N MET A 121 19.47 2.14 24.91
CA MET A 121 19.66 3.15 23.87
C MET A 121 19.56 2.57 22.44
N ASN A 122 19.07 1.34 22.26
CA ASN A 122 18.95 0.63 20.96
C ASN A 122 18.37 1.49 19.84
N ILE A 123 17.28 2.13 20.17
CA ILE A 123 16.83 3.41 19.66
C ILE A 123 17.90 4.26 18.89
N TRP A 124 18.92 4.82 19.52
CA TRP A 124 19.93 5.70 18.92
C TRP A 124 20.87 4.92 18.01
N THR A 125 21.20 3.69 18.40
CA THR A 125 21.90 2.71 17.57
C THR A 125 21.15 2.50 16.23
N GLU A 126 19.84 2.25 16.26
CA GLU A 126 19.00 2.05 15.08
C GLU A 126 18.85 3.32 14.20
N TYR A 127 18.83 4.51 14.81
CA TYR A 127 18.82 5.76 14.05
C TYR A 127 20.14 5.95 13.29
N ARG A 128 21.27 5.61 13.92
CA ARG A 128 22.60 5.68 13.30
C ARG A 128 22.76 4.63 12.21
N ASP A 129 22.31 3.40 12.44
CA ASP A 129 22.32 2.33 11.43
C ASP A 129 21.45 2.67 10.21
N LYS A 130 20.29 3.30 10.42
CA LYS A 130 19.43 3.79 9.32
C LYS A 130 20.12 4.87 8.47
N ASN A 131 21.05 5.62 9.04
CA ASN A 131 21.71 6.77 8.40
C ASN A 131 23.23 6.57 8.17
N ASN A 132 23.78 5.36 8.38
CA ASN A 132 25.22 5.05 8.28
C ASN A 132 26.15 5.97 9.12
N LEU A 133 25.82 6.26 10.38
CA LEU A 133 26.65 7.09 11.28
C LEU A 133 27.50 6.23 12.24
N GLY A 134 28.79 6.58 12.44
CA GLY A 134 29.73 5.82 13.30
C GLY A 134 29.42 5.88 14.81
N TYR A 135 29.98 4.96 15.60
CA TYR A 135 29.73 4.82 17.05
C TYR A 135 30.67 5.68 17.92
N GLY A 136 30.19 6.11 19.10
CA GLY A 136 30.99 6.85 20.09
C GLY A 136 30.89 6.26 21.51
N PRO A 137 31.59 6.83 22.51
CA PRO A 137 31.78 6.24 23.84
C PRO A 137 30.50 6.12 24.69
N PHE A 138 29.41 6.78 24.29
CA PHE A 138 28.10 6.65 24.94
C PHE A 138 27.20 5.55 24.33
N THR A 139 27.70 4.82 23.32
CA THR A 139 26.96 3.78 22.58
C THR A 139 27.73 2.46 22.43
N GLU A 140 28.97 2.38 22.92
CA GLU A 140 29.72 1.12 22.98
C GLU A 140 29.14 0.21 24.06
N PHE A 141 28.32 -0.76 23.66
CA PHE A 141 28.24 -2.00 24.42
C PHE A 141 29.46 -2.83 24.06
N THR A 142 30.34 -3.06 25.05
CA THR A 142 31.47 -3.99 24.93
C THR A 142 30.98 -5.31 24.36
N THR A 143 31.39 -5.56 23.13
CA THR A 143 31.14 -6.77 22.36
C THR A 143 31.99 -7.91 22.92
N ALA A 144 31.65 -8.36 24.14
CA ALA A 144 32.23 -9.54 24.75
C ALA A 144 31.06 -10.33 25.36
N ILE A 145 30.95 -11.61 25.01
CA ILE A 145 29.81 -12.51 25.24
C ILE A 145 28.71 -12.39 24.17
N LEU A 146 29.08 -12.64 22.91
CA LEU A 146 28.25 -13.34 21.92
C LEU A 146 29.17 -13.91 20.83
N GLU A 147 30.21 -14.63 21.25
CA GLU A 147 30.86 -15.61 20.37
C GLU A 147 29.87 -16.76 20.16
N PHE A 148 28.99 -16.59 19.17
CA PHE A 148 28.38 -17.73 18.52
C PHE A 148 29.52 -18.51 17.87
N LYS A 149 29.85 -19.66 18.45
CA LYS A 149 30.70 -20.68 17.82
C LYS A 149 30.24 -20.85 16.37
N ARG A 150 31.07 -20.39 15.43
CA ARG A 150 31.10 -20.90 14.06
C ARG A 150 31.28 -22.41 14.14
N LYS A 151 30.19 -23.17 14.01
CA LYS A 151 30.25 -24.51 13.42
C LYS A 151 29.93 -24.34 11.94
N THR A 152 30.99 -24.41 11.16
CA THR A 152 30.99 -24.72 9.75
C THR A 152 30.21 -26.00 9.47
N GLY A 153 29.35 -25.95 8.45
CA GLY A 153 28.99 -27.10 7.60
C GLY A 153 28.18 -28.23 8.25
N GLY A 154 26.88 -28.25 7.98
CA GLY A 154 26.05 -29.43 8.17
C GLY A 154 24.57 -29.10 8.02
N ASN A 155 23.95 -29.61 6.95
CA ASN A 155 22.50 -29.67 6.80
C ASN A 155 21.86 -30.19 8.09
N ALA A 156 21.17 -29.33 8.82
CA ALA A 156 20.38 -29.71 9.99
C ALA A 156 18.93 -29.28 9.75
N ALA A 157 18.16 -30.19 9.14
CA ALA A 157 16.74 -30.27 9.41
C ALA A 157 16.59 -30.35 10.94
N SER A 158 15.95 -29.36 11.55
CA SER A 158 15.68 -29.38 12.98
C SER A 158 14.61 -30.43 13.28
N SER A 159 15.04 -31.60 13.71
CA SER A 159 14.18 -32.64 14.29
C SER A 159 13.68 -32.18 15.67
N VAL A 160 12.49 -31.58 15.70
CA VAL A 160 11.67 -31.39 16.91
C VAL A 160 10.86 -32.68 17.14
N PRO A 161 10.58 -33.11 18.38
CA PRO A 161 9.88 -34.38 18.65
C PRO A 161 8.51 -34.44 17.97
N PRO A 162 8.05 -35.64 17.53
CA PRO A 162 6.76 -35.78 16.86
C PRO A 162 5.62 -35.64 17.89
N GLY A 163 4.80 -34.59 17.78
CA GLY A 163 3.58 -34.51 18.60
C GLY A 163 2.77 -33.20 18.60
N SER A 164 3.36 -32.02 18.39
CA SER A 164 2.59 -30.76 18.38
C SER A 164 2.80 -29.99 17.07
N LEU A 165 1.75 -29.86 16.26
CA LEU A 165 1.72 -28.93 15.14
C LEU A 165 2.02 -27.51 15.65
N ARG A 166 2.98 -26.81 15.03
CA ARG A 166 3.22 -25.39 15.31
C ARG A 166 1.97 -24.59 14.96
N THR A 167 1.71 -23.50 15.66
CA THR A 167 0.50 -22.67 15.48
C THR A 167 0.86 -21.20 15.28
N ASP A 168 -0.13 -20.35 15.06
CA ASP A 168 0.08 -18.90 14.97
C ASP A 168 0.62 -18.28 16.28
N ALA A 169 0.54 -18.99 17.41
CA ALA A 169 1.13 -18.58 18.68
C ALA A 169 2.66 -18.59 18.68
N ASP A 170 3.27 -19.42 17.81
CA ASP A 170 4.72 -19.56 17.70
C ASP A 170 5.36 -18.47 16.83
N LEU A 171 4.54 -17.65 16.15
CA LEU A 171 5.02 -16.61 15.24
C LEU A 171 5.39 -15.32 15.98
N PRO A 172 6.43 -14.59 15.51
CA PRO A 172 6.69 -13.24 15.98
C PRO A 172 5.47 -12.34 15.80
N VAL A 173 5.16 -11.53 16.81
CA VAL A 173 3.96 -10.68 16.82
C VAL A 173 4.31 -9.21 16.74
N ILE A 174 3.72 -8.52 15.76
CA ILE A 174 3.74 -7.07 15.64
C ILE A 174 2.44 -6.54 16.23
N THR A 175 2.54 -5.79 17.33
CA THR A 175 1.39 -5.20 18.01
C THR A 175 0.99 -3.87 17.39
N LEU A 176 -0.26 -3.45 17.57
CA LEU A 176 -0.77 -2.14 17.10
C LEU A 176 0.13 -0.96 17.53
N PRO A 177 0.59 -0.83 18.79
CA PRO A 177 1.52 0.25 19.16
C PRO A 177 2.83 0.22 18.36
N THR A 178 3.37 -0.97 18.08
CA THR A 178 4.58 -1.14 17.28
C THR A 178 4.34 -0.74 15.82
N MET A 179 3.21 -1.14 15.26
CA MET A 179 2.80 -0.76 13.91
C MET A 179 2.61 0.76 13.79
N LEU A 180 1.87 1.38 14.71
CA LEU A 180 1.67 2.83 14.76
C LEU A 180 3.00 3.56 14.96
N TYR A 181 3.88 3.03 15.79
CA TYR A 181 5.22 3.58 15.97
C TYR A 181 6.00 3.62 14.66
N ARG A 182 5.98 2.52 13.89
CA ARG A 182 6.65 2.45 12.58
C ARG A 182 6.01 3.38 11.55
N MET A 183 4.69 3.41 11.50
CA MET A 183 3.95 4.25 10.55
C MET A 183 4.23 5.74 10.81
N ILE A 184 4.05 6.20 12.04
CA ILE A 184 4.09 7.62 12.40
C ILE A 184 5.53 8.08 12.64
N PHE A 185 6.29 7.40 13.50
CA PHE A 185 7.58 7.88 13.96
C PHE A 185 8.77 7.40 13.12
N LYS A 186 8.69 6.20 12.50
CA LYS A 186 9.72 5.76 11.54
C LYS A 186 9.47 6.24 10.11
N GLY A 187 8.30 6.85 9.85
CA GLY A 187 7.93 7.45 8.57
C GLY A 187 7.37 6.48 7.53
N TYR A 188 6.94 5.28 7.94
CA TYR A 188 6.43 4.28 7.00
C TYR A 188 4.95 4.47 6.60
N TYR A 189 4.24 5.46 7.14
CA TYR A 189 2.81 5.68 6.85
C TYR A 189 2.51 5.74 5.34
N ASN A 190 3.29 6.50 4.58
CA ASN A 190 3.17 6.58 3.11
C ASN A 190 4.12 5.60 2.38
N GLN A 191 4.79 4.70 3.09
CA GLN A 191 5.77 3.74 2.55
C GLN A 191 5.51 2.33 3.09
N MET A 192 4.24 1.93 3.17
CA MET A 192 3.84 0.60 3.68
C MET A 192 4.43 -0.56 2.88
N HIS A 193 4.81 -0.34 1.61
CA HIS A 193 5.49 -1.34 0.78
C HIS A 193 6.95 -1.58 1.25
N GLU A 194 7.69 -0.52 1.58
CA GLU A 194 9.03 -0.63 2.18
C GLU A 194 8.99 -1.24 3.59
N LEU A 195 7.90 -0.99 4.32
CA LEU A 195 7.69 -1.62 5.62
C LEU A 195 7.68 -3.16 5.51
N GLN A 196 7.19 -3.73 4.40
CA GLN A 196 7.26 -5.18 4.17
C GLN A 196 8.70 -5.68 4.13
N LEU A 197 9.61 -4.95 3.48
CA LEU A 197 11.03 -5.29 3.42
C LEU A 197 11.69 -5.21 4.79
N TYR A 198 11.38 -4.13 5.53
CA TYR A 198 11.87 -3.94 6.89
C TYR A 198 11.41 -5.06 7.84
N GLU A 199 10.12 -5.43 7.79
CA GLU A 199 9.56 -6.46 8.65
C GLU A 199 10.03 -7.85 8.26
N LYS A 200 10.17 -8.14 6.97
CA LYS A 200 10.80 -9.39 6.48
C LYS A 200 12.22 -9.55 7.04
N LYS A 201 13.01 -8.47 7.07
CA LYS A 201 14.38 -8.51 7.63
C LYS A 201 14.39 -8.83 9.12
N LEU A 202 13.40 -8.35 9.88
CA LEU A 202 13.32 -8.55 11.34
C LEU A 202 12.72 -9.90 11.73
N TYR A 203 11.68 -10.35 11.03
CA TYR A 203 10.85 -11.48 11.46
C TYR A 203 10.88 -12.67 10.50
N GLY A 204 11.54 -12.53 9.35
CA GLY A 204 11.67 -13.60 8.36
C GLY A 204 10.46 -13.73 7.43
N SER A 205 10.23 -14.96 6.97
CA SER A 205 9.26 -15.27 5.92
C SER A 205 7.79 -15.23 6.38
N MET A 206 7.53 -15.38 7.68
CA MET A 206 6.18 -15.43 8.24
C MET A 206 6.10 -14.77 9.63
N TYR A 207 5.12 -13.90 9.85
CA TYR A 207 4.87 -13.27 11.15
C TYR A 207 3.40 -12.86 11.34
N LYS A 208 2.99 -12.61 12.57
CA LYS A 208 1.63 -12.18 12.93
C LYS A 208 1.56 -10.67 13.15
N VAL A 209 0.57 -10.02 12.55
CA VAL A 209 0.23 -8.61 12.78
C VAL A 209 -1.07 -8.56 13.59
N GLN A 210 -1.02 -7.99 14.79
CA GLN A 210 -2.14 -7.90 15.72
C GLN A 210 -2.62 -6.45 15.84
N THR A 211 -3.84 -6.18 15.37
CA THR A 211 -4.50 -4.86 15.42
C THR A 211 -5.83 -4.96 16.15
N GLY A 212 -5.82 -4.70 17.46
CA GLY A 212 -6.99 -4.89 18.32
C GLY A 212 -7.40 -6.37 18.36
N ASN A 213 -8.68 -6.65 18.14
CA ASN A 213 -9.22 -8.01 18.10
C ASN A 213 -8.94 -8.73 16.77
N ASN A 214 -8.50 -7.99 15.76
CA ASN A 214 -8.17 -8.55 14.45
C ASN A 214 -6.68 -8.91 14.41
N HIS A 215 -6.37 -10.03 13.78
CA HIS A 215 -5.00 -10.43 13.48
C HIS A 215 -4.91 -10.92 12.03
N ALA A 216 -3.72 -10.81 11.45
CA ALA A 216 -3.42 -11.34 10.13
C ALA A 216 -2.01 -11.92 10.10
N ILE A 217 -1.83 -12.96 9.30
CA ILE A 217 -0.55 -13.65 9.11
C ILE A 217 0.10 -13.13 7.84
N SER A 218 1.24 -12.46 7.97
CA SER A 218 1.98 -11.91 6.83
C SER A 218 2.91 -12.94 6.24
N LEU A 219 2.84 -13.13 4.93
CA LEU A 219 3.67 -14.04 4.14
C LEU A 219 4.61 -13.23 3.23
N ASN A 220 5.93 -13.45 3.36
CA ASN A 220 6.97 -12.68 2.66
C ASN A 220 7.86 -13.51 1.73
N SER A 221 7.60 -14.81 1.58
CA SER A 221 8.33 -15.68 0.66
C SER A 221 7.40 -16.28 -0.40
N VAL A 222 7.98 -16.62 -1.54
CA VAL A 222 7.25 -17.14 -2.69
C VAL A 222 6.66 -18.53 -2.40
N GLU A 223 7.37 -19.36 -1.64
CA GLU A 223 6.98 -20.74 -1.31
C GLU A 223 5.72 -20.76 -0.44
N LEU A 224 5.67 -19.92 0.60
CA LEU A 224 4.52 -19.82 1.50
C LEU A 224 3.30 -19.25 0.78
N LEU A 225 3.52 -18.24 -0.06
CA LEU A 225 2.47 -17.66 -0.88
C LEU A 225 1.92 -18.70 -1.86
N GLU A 226 2.78 -19.42 -2.57
CA GLU A 226 2.37 -20.47 -3.50
C GLU A 226 1.60 -21.58 -2.77
N GLU A 227 2.09 -22.04 -1.62
CA GLU A 227 1.42 -23.06 -0.81
C GLU A 227 0.00 -22.64 -0.43
N LEU A 228 -0.18 -21.39 0.04
CA LEU A 228 -1.50 -20.84 0.36
C LEU A 228 -2.38 -20.74 -0.89
N MET A 229 -1.87 -20.18 -1.99
CA MET A 229 -2.66 -19.97 -3.20
C MET A 229 -3.11 -21.27 -3.87
N ARG A 230 -2.39 -22.38 -3.65
CA ARG A 230 -2.79 -23.72 -4.12
C ARG A 230 -3.86 -24.36 -3.23
N LYS A 231 -4.00 -23.90 -1.98
CA LYS A 231 -4.98 -24.32 -0.99
C LYS A 231 -6.17 -23.34 -0.87
N ASP A 232 -6.32 -22.42 -1.84
CA ASP A 232 -7.37 -21.40 -1.83
C ASP A 232 -8.77 -22.05 -1.90
N ASP A 233 -9.76 -21.41 -1.29
CA ASP A 233 -11.12 -21.95 -1.23
C ASP A 233 -11.81 -21.88 -2.60
N LYS A 234 -12.93 -22.62 -2.76
CA LYS A 234 -13.76 -22.54 -3.97
C LYS A 234 -14.27 -21.11 -4.21
N PHE A 235 -14.59 -20.41 -3.14
CA PHE A 235 -15.01 -19.01 -3.16
C PHE A 235 -14.00 -18.16 -2.37
N PRO A 236 -12.83 -17.84 -2.96
CA PRO A 236 -11.77 -17.13 -2.26
C PRO A 236 -12.30 -15.82 -1.69
N ARG A 237 -11.98 -15.51 -0.43
CA ARG A 237 -12.34 -14.24 0.22
C ARG A 237 -11.11 -13.37 0.41
N ARG A 238 -11.28 -12.05 0.29
CA ARG A 238 -10.23 -11.06 0.60
C ARG A 238 -10.50 -10.46 1.98
N ALA A 239 -9.66 -9.50 2.38
CA ALA A 239 -9.91 -8.72 3.59
C ALA A 239 -11.24 -7.97 3.50
N ASP A 240 -11.81 -7.68 4.67
CA ASP A 240 -13.13 -7.10 4.84
C ASP A 240 -13.26 -5.69 4.22
N MET A 241 -14.32 -5.48 3.43
CA MET A 241 -14.67 -4.21 2.77
C MET A 241 -15.87 -3.51 3.44
N ASN A 242 -16.08 -3.73 4.74
CA ASN A 242 -17.21 -3.22 5.55
C ASN A 242 -17.61 -1.77 5.32
N THR A 243 -16.65 -0.85 5.18
CA THR A 243 -16.97 0.58 5.00
C THR A 243 -17.61 0.86 3.65
N TRP A 244 -17.27 0.08 2.63
CA TRP A 244 -17.87 0.18 1.32
C TRP A 244 -19.25 -0.47 1.33
N THR A 245 -19.38 -1.70 1.86
CA THR A 245 -20.65 -2.43 1.92
C THR A 245 -21.70 -1.70 2.76
N GLU A 246 -21.31 -1.10 3.89
CA GLU A 246 -22.23 -0.30 4.71
C GLU A 246 -22.79 0.91 3.98
N TYR A 247 -21.97 1.59 3.18
CA TYR A 247 -22.46 2.67 2.32
C TYR A 247 -23.50 2.13 1.32
N ARG A 248 -23.26 0.95 0.73
CA ARG A 248 -24.21 0.32 -0.20
C ARG A 248 -25.52 -0.04 0.49
N ASP A 249 -25.44 -0.65 1.66
CA ASP A 249 -26.61 -1.08 2.44
C ASP A 249 -27.48 0.12 2.82
N LYS A 250 -26.85 1.19 3.33
CA LYS A 250 -27.54 2.43 3.73
C LYS A 250 -28.31 3.07 2.56
N ASN A 251 -27.79 2.94 1.34
CA ASN A 251 -28.36 3.58 0.15
C ASN A 251 -29.09 2.60 -0.78
N ASN A 252 -29.29 1.34 -0.34
CA ASN A 252 -29.97 0.30 -1.11
C ASN A 252 -29.33 0.02 -2.50
N LEU A 253 -28.01 0.17 -2.60
CA LEU A 253 -27.22 -0.02 -3.81
C LEU A 253 -26.71 -1.46 -3.94
N GLY A 254 -26.47 -1.91 -5.17
CA GLY A 254 -25.91 -3.23 -5.42
C GLY A 254 -24.42 -3.34 -5.08
N TYR A 255 -23.97 -4.56 -4.83
CA TYR A 255 -22.57 -4.90 -4.64
C TYR A 255 -21.93 -5.19 -5.99
N GLY A 256 -20.60 -5.17 -6.03
CA GLY A 256 -19.82 -5.51 -7.22
C GLY A 256 -18.79 -6.60 -6.92
N PRO A 257 -17.89 -6.89 -7.88
CA PRO A 257 -16.94 -8.00 -7.75
C PRO A 257 -15.88 -7.83 -6.64
N VAL A 258 -15.73 -6.61 -6.09
CA VAL A 258 -14.82 -6.32 -4.97
C VAL A 258 -15.54 -6.53 -3.64
N THR A 259 -16.79 -6.09 -3.52
CA THR A 259 -17.57 -6.08 -2.27
C THR A 259 -18.42 -7.33 -2.03
N GLU A 260 -18.84 -8.01 -3.09
CA GLU A 260 -19.63 -9.23 -3.01
C GLU A 260 -18.76 -10.45 -2.62
N GLU A 261 -19.36 -11.42 -1.92
CA GLU A 261 -18.67 -12.61 -1.40
C GLU A 261 -19.41 -13.93 -1.72
N GLY A 262 -18.75 -15.07 -1.53
CA GLY A 262 -19.36 -16.41 -1.61
C GLY A 262 -19.94 -16.78 -2.98
N GLU A 263 -21.06 -17.50 -2.98
CA GLU A 263 -21.70 -18.00 -4.22
C GLU A 263 -22.26 -16.86 -5.09
N LYS A 264 -22.78 -15.79 -4.47
CA LYS A 264 -23.26 -14.59 -5.19
C LYS A 264 -22.13 -13.94 -5.96
N TRP A 265 -20.98 -13.77 -5.30
CA TRP A 265 -19.77 -13.29 -5.97
C TRP A 265 -19.40 -14.18 -7.14
N TYR A 266 -19.41 -15.50 -6.96
CA TYR A 266 -19.04 -16.44 -8.03
C TYR A 266 -19.96 -16.34 -9.25
N LYS A 267 -21.29 -16.28 -9.05
CA LYS A 267 -22.28 -16.07 -10.13
C LYS A 267 -22.04 -14.76 -10.86
N LEU A 268 -21.91 -13.66 -10.12
CA LEU A 268 -21.60 -12.33 -10.67
C LEU A 268 -20.28 -12.36 -11.46
N ARG A 269 -19.23 -12.96 -10.91
CA ARG A 269 -17.91 -13.07 -11.51
C ARG A 269 -17.92 -13.89 -12.80
N SER A 270 -18.74 -14.94 -12.88
CA SER A 270 -18.88 -15.77 -14.08
C SER A 270 -19.42 -14.98 -15.29
N VAL A 271 -20.39 -14.09 -15.06
CA VAL A 271 -20.94 -13.20 -16.10
C VAL A 271 -19.89 -12.18 -16.53
N LEU A 272 -19.30 -11.47 -15.56
CA LEU A 272 -18.32 -10.42 -15.84
C LEU A 272 -17.07 -10.96 -16.56
N ASN A 273 -16.64 -12.19 -16.26
CA ASN A 273 -15.47 -12.83 -16.87
C ASN A 273 -15.62 -13.08 -18.37
N LYS A 274 -16.84 -13.36 -18.86
CA LYS A 274 -17.08 -13.80 -20.23
C LYS A 274 -16.55 -12.80 -21.27
N ARG A 275 -16.72 -11.50 -21.03
CA ARG A 275 -16.24 -10.44 -21.95
C ARG A 275 -14.90 -9.83 -21.50
N MET A 276 -14.61 -9.79 -20.20
CA MET A 276 -13.40 -9.13 -19.68
C MET A 276 -12.14 -10.00 -19.68
N LEU A 277 -12.27 -11.32 -19.50
CA LEU A 277 -11.12 -12.22 -19.34
C LEU A 277 -10.97 -13.28 -20.43
N HIS A 278 -12.07 -13.63 -21.11
CA HIS A 278 -11.99 -14.59 -22.20
C HIS A 278 -11.15 -13.99 -23.35
N PRO A 279 -10.06 -14.65 -23.79
CA PRO A 279 -9.10 -14.06 -24.72
C PRO A 279 -9.77 -13.50 -25.98
N LYS A 280 -10.61 -14.31 -26.66
CA LYS A 280 -11.26 -13.91 -27.91
C LYS A 280 -12.20 -12.72 -27.76
N ASP A 281 -12.83 -12.54 -26.60
CA ASP A 281 -13.75 -11.42 -26.37
C ASP A 281 -13.01 -10.16 -25.94
N SER A 282 -11.99 -10.30 -25.10
CA SER A 282 -11.18 -9.16 -24.64
C SER A 282 -10.44 -8.45 -25.80
N LEU A 283 -10.04 -9.19 -26.84
CA LEU A 283 -9.38 -8.59 -28.00
C LEU A 283 -10.32 -7.77 -28.89
N LYS A 284 -11.65 -7.98 -28.80
CA LYS A 284 -12.63 -7.20 -29.58
C LYS A 284 -12.66 -5.72 -29.18
N TYR A 285 -12.13 -5.39 -28.00
CA TYR A 285 -11.98 -4.02 -27.54
C TYR A 285 -10.77 -3.30 -28.16
N GLU A 286 -10.00 -3.93 -29.05
CA GLU A 286 -8.81 -3.30 -29.65
C GLU A 286 -9.12 -1.98 -30.37
N ASN A 287 -10.22 -1.90 -31.12
CA ASN A 287 -10.60 -0.71 -31.87
C ASN A 287 -10.95 0.41 -30.90
N VAL A 288 -11.77 0.08 -29.90
CA VAL A 288 -12.17 0.98 -28.81
C VAL A 288 -10.96 1.55 -28.09
N VAL A 289 -10.02 0.69 -27.70
CA VAL A 289 -8.79 1.11 -27.01
C VAL A 289 -7.91 1.96 -27.95
N ASN A 290 -7.77 1.58 -29.22
CA ASN A 290 -6.96 2.33 -30.18
C ASN A 290 -7.51 3.71 -30.50
N GLU A 291 -8.83 3.91 -30.51
CA GLU A 291 -9.44 5.24 -30.61
C GLU A 291 -8.98 6.13 -29.46
N VAL A 292 -9.11 5.64 -28.22
CA VAL A 292 -8.71 6.39 -27.02
C VAL A 292 -7.20 6.64 -27.00
N VAL A 293 -6.37 5.66 -27.40
CA VAL A 293 -4.92 5.86 -27.53
C VAL A 293 -4.60 6.91 -28.61
N THR A 294 -5.36 6.97 -29.69
CA THR A 294 -5.19 7.99 -30.74
C THR A 294 -5.40 9.39 -30.17
N ASP A 295 -6.47 9.57 -29.41
CA ASP A 295 -6.77 10.86 -28.78
C ASP A 295 -5.75 11.20 -27.69
N PHE A 296 -5.22 10.21 -26.96
CA PHE A 296 -4.15 10.43 -26.01
C PHE A 296 -2.83 10.86 -26.68
N ILE A 297 -2.48 10.27 -27.84
CA ILE A 297 -1.32 10.72 -28.62
C ILE A 297 -1.52 12.16 -29.13
N LYS A 298 -2.74 12.52 -29.59
CA LYS A 298 -3.07 13.90 -29.96
C LYS A 298 -2.91 14.84 -28.76
N ARG A 299 -3.38 14.43 -27.58
CA ARG A 299 -3.25 15.17 -26.32
C ARG A 299 -1.78 15.40 -25.95
N ILE A 300 -0.93 14.37 -26.04
CA ILE A 300 0.52 14.51 -25.87
C ILE A 300 1.09 15.53 -26.86
N CYS A 301 0.74 15.45 -28.15
CA CYS A 301 1.21 16.39 -29.15
C CYS A 301 0.76 17.83 -28.88
N HIS A 302 -0.48 18.01 -28.41
CA HIS A 302 -1.01 19.32 -28.04
C HIS A 302 -0.24 19.92 -26.86
N LEU A 303 -0.06 19.16 -25.77
CA LEU A 303 0.67 19.62 -24.59
C LEU A 303 2.13 19.97 -24.90
N ARG A 304 2.79 19.18 -25.76
CA ARG A 304 4.14 19.48 -26.27
C ARG A 304 4.19 20.84 -26.97
N LYS A 305 3.24 21.12 -27.88
CA LYS A 305 3.15 22.39 -28.61
C LYS A 305 2.91 23.59 -27.70
N MET A 306 2.23 23.40 -26.57
CA MET A 306 2.02 24.45 -25.57
C MET A 306 3.26 24.70 -24.69
N SER A 307 4.20 23.77 -24.65
CA SER A 307 5.43 23.95 -23.89
C SER A 307 6.42 24.87 -24.60
N SER A 308 7.21 25.63 -23.84
CA SER A 308 8.22 26.54 -24.39
C SER A 308 9.32 25.83 -25.20
N THR A 309 9.60 24.56 -24.89
CA THR A 309 10.60 23.74 -25.58
C THR A 309 10.02 22.92 -26.74
N GLY A 310 8.70 22.90 -26.90
CA GLY A 310 8.02 22.13 -27.96
C GLY A 310 8.00 20.61 -27.73
N ASP A 311 8.44 20.12 -26.57
CA ASP A 311 8.61 18.70 -26.30
C ASP A 311 8.21 18.26 -24.87
N LEU A 312 7.93 19.19 -23.96
CA LEU A 312 7.63 18.89 -22.57
C LEU A 312 6.13 18.61 -22.37
N VAL A 313 5.82 17.53 -21.65
CA VAL A 313 4.48 17.26 -21.13
C VAL A 313 4.53 17.29 -19.60
N PRO A 314 3.91 18.30 -18.97
CA PRO A 314 3.85 18.38 -17.52
C PRO A 314 2.84 17.40 -16.95
N ASN A 315 3.09 16.92 -15.73
CA ASN A 315 2.16 16.09 -14.96
C ASN A 315 1.56 14.91 -15.74
N ILE A 316 2.43 14.08 -16.32
CA ILE A 316 2.03 12.93 -17.13
C ILE A 316 1.15 11.94 -16.36
N SER A 317 1.30 11.85 -15.03
CA SER A 317 0.49 10.98 -14.17
C SER A 317 -0.99 11.32 -14.29
N ASN A 318 -1.33 12.62 -14.31
CA ASN A 318 -2.71 13.09 -14.46
C ASN A 318 -3.25 12.88 -15.88
N GLU A 319 -2.41 13.04 -16.90
CA GLU A 319 -2.82 12.78 -18.29
C GLU A 319 -3.02 11.27 -18.55
N LEU A 320 -2.19 10.41 -17.94
CA LEU A 320 -2.39 8.96 -17.96
C LEU A 320 -3.65 8.54 -17.19
N TYR A 321 -3.95 9.19 -16.06
CA TYR A 321 -5.20 8.98 -15.32
C TYR A 321 -6.41 9.26 -16.23
N ARG A 322 -6.41 10.42 -16.91
CA ARG A 322 -7.47 10.80 -17.87
C ARG A 322 -7.59 9.81 -19.04
N PHE A 323 -6.46 9.37 -19.58
CA PHE A 323 -6.42 8.35 -20.63
C PHE A 323 -7.10 7.05 -20.19
N THR A 324 -6.72 6.50 -19.04
CA THR A 324 -7.28 5.25 -18.55
C THR A 324 -8.74 5.38 -18.13
N LEU A 325 -9.13 6.55 -17.62
CA LEU A 325 -10.52 6.87 -17.30
C LEU A 325 -11.39 6.90 -18.55
N GLU A 326 -10.93 7.53 -19.63
CA GLU A 326 -11.62 7.52 -20.92
C GLU A 326 -11.70 6.09 -21.48
N GLY A 327 -10.60 5.33 -21.42
CA GLY A 327 -10.51 3.96 -21.93
C GLY A 327 -11.49 3.02 -21.26
N ILE A 328 -11.44 2.94 -19.92
CA ILE A 328 -12.35 2.07 -19.18
C ILE A 328 -13.80 2.53 -19.27
N SER A 329 -14.06 3.85 -19.31
CA SER A 329 -15.44 4.37 -19.44
C SER A 329 -16.03 4.06 -20.80
N ARG A 330 -15.24 4.14 -21.87
CA ARG A 330 -15.68 3.78 -23.22
C ARG A 330 -16.05 2.30 -23.32
N ILE A 331 -15.35 1.42 -22.60
CA ILE A 331 -15.69 -0.02 -22.54
C ILE A 331 -16.92 -0.24 -21.65
N LEU A 332 -16.95 0.35 -20.45
CA LEU A 332 -17.96 0.06 -19.42
C LEU A 332 -19.31 0.72 -19.67
N PHE A 333 -19.34 1.88 -20.32
CA PHE A 333 -20.57 2.65 -20.60
C PHE A 333 -20.86 2.76 -22.10
N GLU A 334 -20.00 2.20 -22.96
CA GLU A 334 -20.13 2.30 -24.41
C GLU A 334 -20.19 3.76 -24.90
N THR A 335 -19.57 4.68 -24.16
CA THR A 335 -19.68 6.14 -24.36
C THR A 335 -18.36 6.85 -24.06
N ARG A 336 -18.05 7.91 -24.81
CA ARG A 336 -16.93 8.82 -24.56
C ARG A 336 -17.31 9.86 -23.50
N ILE A 337 -16.46 10.09 -22.50
CA ILE A 337 -16.75 11.00 -21.37
C ILE A 337 -15.92 12.29 -21.41
N GLY A 338 -15.07 12.43 -22.43
CA GLY A 338 -14.38 13.69 -22.76
C GLY A 338 -13.21 14.04 -21.83
N CYS A 339 -12.58 13.06 -21.17
CA CYS A 339 -11.43 13.31 -20.27
C CYS A 339 -10.18 13.81 -20.99
N LEU A 340 -10.08 13.54 -22.29
CA LEU A 340 -8.93 13.86 -23.14
C LEU A 340 -9.12 15.15 -23.95
N GLU A 341 -10.30 15.77 -23.86
CA GLU A 341 -10.57 17.06 -24.49
C GLU A 341 -9.78 18.18 -23.81
N ASN A 342 -9.69 19.34 -24.47
CA ASN A 342 -9.01 20.50 -23.88
C ASN A 342 -9.75 21.04 -22.65
N GLU A 343 -11.09 21.01 -22.70
CA GLU A 343 -11.97 21.36 -21.59
C GLU A 343 -12.72 20.12 -21.14
N ILE A 344 -12.48 19.70 -19.90
CA ILE A 344 -13.12 18.52 -19.33
C ILE A 344 -14.55 18.88 -18.91
N PRO A 345 -15.56 18.07 -19.28
CA PRO A 345 -16.92 18.28 -18.82
C PRO A 345 -16.98 18.37 -17.29
N ALA A 346 -17.72 19.34 -16.75
CA ALA A 346 -17.81 19.57 -15.30
C ALA A 346 -18.27 18.31 -14.54
N GLU A 347 -19.16 17.51 -15.14
CA GLU A 347 -19.62 16.24 -14.56
C GLU A 347 -18.49 15.22 -14.41
N THR A 348 -17.64 15.12 -15.42
CA THR A 348 -16.46 14.24 -15.42
C THR A 348 -15.44 14.72 -14.38
N GLN A 349 -15.20 16.03 -14.27
CA GLN A 349 -14.30 16.57 -13.24
C GLN A 349 -14.83 16.30 -11.82
N ASN A 350 -16.12 16.51 -11.57
CA ASN A 350 -16.75 16.20 -10.28
C ASN A 350 -16.62 14.72 -9.90
N PHE A 351 -16.69 13.83 -10.89
CA PHE A 351 -16.47 12.40 -10.70
C PHE A 351 -15.02 12.09 -10.29
N ILE A 352 -14.04 12.69 -10.97
CA ILE A 352 -12.61 12.56 -10.63
C ILE A 352 -12.35 13.03 -9.20
N ASP A 353 -12.89 14.19 -8.83
CA ASP A 353 -12.71 14.76 -7.49
C ASP A 353 -13.34 13.86 -6.41
N SER A 354 -14.49 13.23 -6.72
CA SER A 354 -15.16 12.27 -5.84
C SER A 354 -14.30 11.01 -5.60
N ILE A 355 -13.61 10.49 -6.62
CA ILE A 355 -12.67 9.36 -6.45
C ILE A 355 -11.52 9.75 -5.53
N ALA A 356 -10.88 10.89 -5.80
CA ALA A 356 -9.75 11.36 -4.99
C ALA A 356 -10.16 11.56 -3.52
N GLN A 357 -11.36 12.12 -3.30
CA GLN A 357 -11.94 12.30 -1.97
C GLN A 357 -12.19 10.96 -1.27
N MET A 358 -12.77 9.98 -1.98
CA MET A 358 -13.06 8.65 -1.44
C MET A 358 -11.78 7.97 -0.93
N PHE A 359 -10.71 7.94 -1.74
CA PHE A 359 -9.44 7.35 -1.31
C PHE A 359 -8.78 8.11 -0.16
N THR A 360 -8.85 9.44 -0.16
CA THR A 360 -8.29 10.29 0.90
C THR A 360 -8.86 9.95 2.27
N TYR A 361 -10.18 9.71 2.37
CA TYR A 361 -10.82 9.44 3.65
C TYR A 361 -10.90 7.95 4.02
N THR A 362 -10.72 7.03 3.06
CA THR A 362 -10.86 5.57 3.27
C THR A 362 -10.03 5.06 4.46
N MET A 363 -8.74 5.40 4.52
CA MET A 363 -7.86 4.91 5.59
C MET A 363 -8.28 5.41 6.97
N VAL A 364 -8.60 6.70 7.08
CA VAL A 364 -8.99 7.32 8.36
C VAL A 364 -10.32 6.76 8.83
N VAL A 365 -11.30 6.63 7.93
CA VAL A 365 -12.62 6.08 8.25
C VAL A 365 -12.54 4.62 8.69
N ASN A 366 -11.66 3.81 8.09
CA ASN A 366 -11.45 2.42 8.50
C ASN A 366 -10.83 2.28 9.90
N LEU A 367 -10.07 3.28 10.37
CA LEU A 367 -9.46 3.27 11.70
C LEU A 367 -10.41 3.77 12.79
N LEU A 368 -11.43 4.55 12.44
CA LEU A 368 -12.37 5.11 13.41
C LEU A 368 -13.44 4.09 13.83
N PRO A 369 -13.79 4.01 15.13
CA PRO A 369 -14.86 3.14 15.60
C PRO A 369 -16.22 3.43 14.95
N LYS A 370 -17.05 2.39 14.77
CA LYS A 370 -18.37 2.50 14.11
C LYS A 370 -19.29 3.55 14.73
N TRP A 371 -19.27 3.75 16.05
CA TRP A 371 -20.11 4.75 16.73
C TRP A 371 -19.79 6.20 16.33
N THR A 372 -18.60 6.46 15.77
CA THR A 372 -18.21 7.80 15.31
C THR A 372 -18.94 8.23 14.03
N ARG A 373 -19.54 7.30 13.28
CA ARG A 373 -20.17 7.54 11.97
C ARG A 373 -21.31 8.57 12.04
N ASN A 374 -22.01 8.63 13.17
CA ASN A 374 -23.14 9.55 13.35
C ASN A 374 -22.71 10.99 13.68
N TYR A 375 -21.44 11.22 14.04
CA TYR A 375 -20.96 12.51 14.54
C TYR A 375 -19.71 13.03 13.81
N SER A 376 -19.06 12.20 12.99
CA SER A 376 -17.79 12.53 12.35
C SER A 376 -18.01 13.13 10.95
N PRO A 377 -17.54 14.37 10.69
CA PRO A 377 -17.53 14.94 9.35
C PRO A 377 -16.74 14.12 8.34
N LEU A 378 -15.77 13.31 8.80
CA LEU A 378 -14.97 12.44 7.94
C LEU A 378 -15.83 11.33 7.30
N TRP A 379 -16.79 10.78 8.05
CA TRP A 379 -17.73 9.79 7.52
C TRP A 379 -18.64 10.42 6.47
N TRP A 380 -19.20 11.60 6.74
CA TRP A 380 -20.08 12.29 5.78
C TRP A 380 -19.35 12.68 4.49
N ARG A 381 -18.10 13.13 4.59
CA ARG A 381 -17.26 13.40 3.41
C ARG A 381 -16.95 12.13 2.62
N PHE A 382 -16.71 11.02 3.30
CA PHE A 382 -16.52 9.72 2.65
C PHE A 382 -17.79 9.24 1.95
N THR A 383 -18.97 9.34 2.58
CA THR A 383 -20.24 8.94 1.95
C THR A 383 -20.62 9.87 0.80
N SER A 384 -20.41 11.18 0.94
CA SER A 384 -20.66 12.15 -0.14
C SER A 384 -19.78 11.90 -1.37
N ALA A 385 -18.54 11.44 -1.17
CA ALA A 385 -17.67 11.04 -2.27
C ALA A 385 -18.23 9.82 -3.02
N TRP A 386 -18.74 8.83 -2.28
CA TRP A 386 -19.43 7.70 -2.89
C TRP A 386 -20.72 8.09 -3.63
N ASP A 387 -21.47 9.06 -3.12
CA ASP A 387 -22.67 9.58 -3.80
C ASP A 387 -22.32 10.18 -5.16
N GLY A 388 -21.22 10.96 -5.26
CA GLY A 388 -20.73 11.48 -6.53
C GLY A 388 -20.35 10.38 -7.52
N ILE A 389 -19.65 9.35 -7.05
CA ILE A 389 -19.24 8.17 -7.85
C ILE A 389 -20.47 7.44 -8.40
N PHE A 390 -21.42 7.07 -7.54
CA PHE A 390 -22.62 6.34 -7.95
C PHE A 390 -23.56 7.17 -8.81
N LYS A 391 -23.72 8.46 -8.50
CA LYS A 391 -24.53 9.38 -9.33
C LYS A 391 -24.02 9.42 -10.76
N PHE A 392 -22.70 9.51 -10.95
CA PHE A 392 -22.09 9.52 -12.27
C PHE A 392 -22.31 8.19 -13.00
N ALA A 393 -21.98 7.06 -12.37
CA ALA A 393 -22.10 5.75 -13.00
C ALA A 393 -23.55 5.37 -13.33
N CYS A 394 -24.49 5.56 -12.39
CA CYS A 394 -25.90 5.27 -12.61
C CYS A 394 -26.48 6.12 -13.74
N LYS A 395 -26.15 7.42 -13.81
CA LYS A 395 -26.60 8.30 -14.89
C LYS A 395 -26.20 7.79 -16.27
N LEU A 396 -24.94 7.33 -16.43
CA LEU A 396 -24.47 6.79 -17.71
C LEU A 396 -25.13 5.46 -18.05
N ILE A 397 -25.38 4.61 -17.06
CA ILE A 397 -26.08 3.33 -17.25
C ILE A 397 -27.54 3.58 -17.64
N ASP A 398 -28.24 4.48 -16.95
CA ASP A 398 -29.64 4.82 -17.26
C ASP A 398 -29.78 5.41 -18.65
N ARG A 399 -28.88 6.33 -19.04
CA ARG A 399 -28.85 6.86 -20.41
C ARG A 399 -28.67 5.76 -21.47
N LYS A 400 -27.82 4.77 -21.19
CA LYS A 400 -27.62 3.63 -22.10
C LYS A 400 -28.88 2.75 -22.17
N MET A 401 -29.56 2.53 -21.05
CA MET A 401 -30.82 1.80 -21.03
C MET A 401 -31.90 2.52 -21.85
N GLU A 402 -31.98 3.85 -21.75
CA GLU A 402 -32.88 4.68 -22.56
C GLU A 402 -32.56 4.56 -24.06
N ASP A 403 -31.29 4.66 -24.47
CA ASP A 403 -30.86 4.46 -25.88
C ASP A 403 -31.22 3.06 -26.39
N ILE A 404 -31.01 2.02 -25.59
CA ILE A 404 -31.38 0.64 -25.96
C ILE A 404 -32.89 0.54 -26.16
N GLN A 405 -33.69 1.08 -25.23
CA GLN A 405 -35.15 1.02 -25.34
C GLN A 405 -35.65 1.75 -26.59
N MET A 406 -35.14 2.95 -26.87
CA MET A 406 -35.51 3.71 -28.06
C MET A 406 -35.22 2.96 -29.37
N ARG A 407 -34.09 2.24 -29.44
CA ARG A 407 -33.74 1.44 -30.62
C ARG A 407 -34.64 0.21 -30.78
N LEU A 408 -34.98 -0.46 -29.68
CA LEU A 408 -35.91 -1.58 -29.70
C LEU A 408 -37.31 -1.13 -30.15
N ASP A 409 -37.78 0.01 -29.64
CA ASP A 409 -39.07 0.59 -30.04
C ASP A 409 -39.09 0.98 -31.53
N ALA A 410 -37.92 1.34 -32.08
CA ALA A 410 -37.73 1.60 -33.51
C ALA A 410 -37.50 0.33 -34.36
N GLY A 411 -37.59 -0.86 -33.78
CA GLY A 411 -37.38 -2.14 -34.49
C GLY A 411 -35.94 -2.41 -34.91
N GLN A 412 -34.96 -1.73 -34.31
CA GLN A 412 -33.54 -1.88 -34.64
C GLN A 412 -32.88 -2.99 -33.80
N GLU A 413 -31.96 -3.74 -34.42
CA GLU A 413 -31.16 -4.73 -33.69
C GLU A 413 -30.13 -4.04 -32.78
N VAL A 414 -30.14 -4.40 -31.50
CA VAL A 414 -29.20 -3.86 -30.51
C VAL A 414 -28.03 -4.82 -30.32
N ALA A 415 -27.04 -4.73 -31.20
CA ALA A 415 -25.73 -5.32 -30.96
C ALA A 415 -24.93 -4.40 -30.02
N GLY A 416 -24.69 -4.84 -28.78
CA GLY A 416 -23.95 -4.04 -27.82
C GLY A 416 -22.68 -4.71 -27.29
N GLU A 417 -21.80 -3.90 -26.71
CA GLU A 417 -20.44 -4.31 -26.34
C GLU A 417 -20.42 -4.98 -24.95
N TYR A 418 -20.20 -4.20 -23.89
CA TYR A 418 -20.11 -4.71 -22.53
C TYR A 418 -21.35 -4.41 -21.71
N LEU A 419 -21.74 -3.13 -21.61
CA LEU A 419 -22.87 -2.72 -20.79
C LEU A 419 -24.18 -3.34 -21.29
N SER A 420 -24.38 -3.31 -22.60
CA SER A 420 -25.54 -3.92 -23.23
C SER A 420 -25.60 -5.43 -22.98
N TYR A 421 -24.44 -6.11 -22.98
CA TYR A 421 -24.33 -7.52 -22.62
C TYR A 421 -24.70 -7.80 -21.15
N LEU A 422 -24.30 -6.90 -20.23
CA LEU A 422 -24.67 -7.05 -18.82
C LEU A 422 -26.16 -6.79 -18.60
N LEU A 423 -26.72 -5.77 -19.24
CA LEU A 423 -28.14 -5.41 -19.15
C LEU A 423 -29.06 -6.48 -19.76
N SER A 424 -28.61 -7.18 -20.80
CA SER A 424 -29.37 -8.26 -21.43
C SER A 424 -29.26 -9.60 -20.69
N ASN A 425 -28.43 -9.70 -19.64
CA ASN A 425 -28.18 -10.98 -18.96
C ASN A 425 -29.16 -11.18 -17.80
N THR A 426 -30.02 -12.18 -17.92
CA THR A 426 -31.05 -12.52 -16.92
C THR A 426 -30.48 -12.97 -15.57
N ASN A 427 -29.19 -13.30 -15.49
CA ASN A 427 -28.52 -13.66 -14.23
C ASN A 427 -28.00 -12.45 -13.44
N MET A 428 -28.25 -11.21 -13.90
CA MET A 428 -27.88 -9.98 -13.21
C MET A 428 -29.11 -9.09 -13.02
N SER A 429 -29.29 -8.59 -11.80
CA SER A 429 -30.27 -7.54 -11.54
C SER A 429 -29.72 -6.17 -11.94
N LYS A 430 -30.60 -5.16 -12.09
CA LYS A 430 -30.18 -3.76 -12.33
C LYS A 430 -29.18 -3.28 -11.26
N LYS A 431 -29.41 -3.67 -9.99
CA LYS A 431 -28.51 -3.34 -8.88
C LYS A 431 -27.13 -3.98 -9.05
N ASP A 432 -27.06 -5.22 -9.51
CA ASP A 432 -25.79 -5.90 -9.76
C ASP A 432 -25.00 -5.21 -10.88
N VAL A 433 -25.68 -4.74 -11.92
CA VAL A 433 -25.06 -3.96 -13.01
C VAL A 433 -24.51 -2.64 -12.46
N TYR A 434 -25.31 -1.87 -11.73
CA TYR A 434 -24.86 -0.62 -11.11
C TYR A 434 -23.65 -0.82 -10.19
N GLY A 435 -23.71 -1.78 -9.28
CA GLY A 435 -22.61 -2.08 -8.35
C GLY A 435 -21.34 -2.56 -9.07
N SER A 436 -21.50 -3.47 -10.04
CA SER A 436 -20.38 -4.03 -10.79
C SER A 436 -19.68 -3.00 -11.67
N VAL A 437 -20.44 -2.25 -12.47
CA VAL A 437 -19.87 -1.26 -13.40
C VAL A 437 -19.18 -0.13 -12.64
N THR A 438 -19.76 0.33 -11.53
CA THR A 438 -19.15 1.35 -10.67
C THR A 438 -17.82 0.88 -10.08
N GLU A 439 -17.74 -0.36 -9.58
CA GLU A 439 -16.49 -0.91 -9.04
C GLU A 439 -15.43 -1.19 -10.11
N LEU A 440 -15.85 -1.64 -11.30
CA LEU A 440 -14.94 -1.83 -12.43
C LEU A 440 -14.34 -0.51 -12.91
N LEU A 441 -15.15 0.56 -12.93
CA LEU A 441 -14.70 1.91 -13.25
C LEU A 441 -13.62 2.36 -12.26
N LEU A 442 -13.90 2.29 -10.96
CA LEU A 442 -12.93 2.66 -9.92
C LEU A 442 -11.63 1.85 -10.01
N ALA A 443 -11.73 0.54 -10.26
CA ALA A 443 -10.57 -0.34 -10.32
C ALA A 443 -9.70 -0.13 -11.57
N GLY A 444 -10.28 0.35 -12.68
CA GLY A 444 -9.60 0.46 -13.98
C GLY A 444 -8.75 1.71 -14.17
N VAL A 445 -8.96 2.76 -13.36
CA VAL A 445 -8.35 4.08 -13.60
C VAL A 445 -6.94 4.19 -12.99
N ASP A 446 -6.84 4.19 -11.65
CA ASP A 446 -5.56 4.39 -10.97
C ASP A 446 -4.57 3.26 -11.25
N THR A 447 -5.04 2.05 -11.52
CA THR A 447 -4.16 0.88 -11.65
C THR A 447 -3.32 0.93 -12.92
N THR A 448 -3.98 1.09 -14.07
CA THR A 448 -3.32 1.16 -15.37
C THR A 448 -2.48 2.43 -15.50
N SER A 449 -2.98 3.57 -15.03
CA SER A 449 -2.30 4.86 -15.16
C SER A 449 -0.98 4.90 -14.38
N ASN A 450 -0.97 4.41 -13.14
CA ASN A 450 0.27 4.28 -12.36
C ASN A 450 1.26 3.31 -12.99
N THR A 451 0.80 2.18 -13.53
CA THR A 451 1.68 1.23 -14.23
C THR A 451 2.34 1.86 -15.45
N MET A 452 1.56 2.57 -16.27
CA MET A 452 2.08 3.28 -17.44
C MET A 452 3.07 4.38 -17.06
N MET A 453 2.79 5.14 -15.99
CA MET A 453 3.70 6.16 -15.48
C MET A 453 5.05 5.54 -15.07
N TRP A 454 5.03 4.44 -14.31
CA TRP A 454 6.25 3.73 -13.93
C TRP A 454 6.98 3.11 -15.12
N ALA A 455 6.26 2.62 -16.14
CA ALA A 455 6.88 2.11 -17.37
C ALA A 455 7.61 3.23 -18.13
N LEU A 456 6.99 4.40 -18.30
CA LEU A 456 7.62 5.56 -18.92
C LEU A 456 8.82 6.06 -18.10
N TYR A 457 8.70 6.08 -16.77
CA TYR A 457 9.81 6.41 -15.88
C TYR A 457 10.99 5.47 -16.09
N GLN A 458 10.78 4.15 -16.00
CA GLN A 458 11.85 3.17 -16.21
C GLN A 458 12.46 3.30 -17.60
N LEU A 459 11.65 3.40 -18.65
CA LEU A 459 12.17 3.58 -20.02
C LEU A 459 12.98 4.86 -20.20
N SER A 460 12.64 5.93 -19.48
CA SER A 460 13.41 7.17 -19.49
C SER A 460 14.79 7.03 -18.81
N GLN A 461 14.90 6.16 -17.80
CA GLN A 461 16.14 5.90 -17.06
C GLN A 461 17.04 4.88 -17.78
N TYR A 462 16.49 4.04 -18.66
CA TYR A 462 17.22 3.01 -19.39
C TYR A 462 17.10 3.20 -20.92
N PRO A 463 17.83 4.16 -21.53
CA PRO A 463 17.72 4.46 -22.97
C PRO A 463 17.96 3.27 -23.89
N LYS A 464 18.89 2.37 -23.54
CA LYS A 464 19.18 1.16 -24.32
C LYS A 464 17.96 0.23 -24.36
N ILE A 465 17.28 0.03 -23.23
CA ILE A 465 16.06 -0.79 -23.15
C ILE A 465 14.93 -0.14 -23.96
N GLN A 466 14.81 1.18 -23.89
CA GLN A 466 13.84 1.92 -24.69
C GLN A 466 14.10 1.80 -26.20
N ASP A 467 15.36 1.86 -26.62
CA ASP A 467 15.74 1.73 -28.02
C ASP A 467 15.57 0.28 -28.53
N THR A 468 15.81 -0.75 -27.70
CA THR A 468 15.45 -2.15 -28.01
C THR A 468 13.94 -2.32 -28.19
N LEU A 469 13.12 -1.75 -27.29
CA LEU A 469 11.67 -1.79 -27.42
C LEU A 469 11.20 -1.09 -28.71
N TYR A 470 11.78 0.07 -29.01
CA TYR A 470 11.50 0.78 -30.25
C TYR A 470 11.80 -0.07 -31.49
N GLN A 471 12.94 -0.77 -31.52
CA GLN A 471 13.30 -1.65 -32.63
C GLN A 471 12.29 -2.79 -32.82
N GLU A 472 11.87 -3.47 -31.74
CA GLU A 472 10.83 -4.51 -31.81
C GLU A 472 9.53 -3.94 -32.40
N VAL A 473 9.06 -2.81 -31.85
CA VAL A 473 7.81 -2.18 -32.27
C VAL A 473 7.88 -1.72 -33.72
N ASN A 474 8.97 -1.08 -34.15
CA ASN A 474 9.13 -0.58 -35.52
C ASN A 474 9.29 -1.71 -36.55
N ASN A 475 9.83 -2.86 -36.13
CA ASN A 475 9.94 -4.03 -36.99
C ASN A 475 8.57 -4.66 -37.28
N ILE A 476 7.64 -4.62 -36.33
CA ILE A 476 6.31 -5.23 -36.46
C ILE A 476 5.30 -4.23 -37.04
N ILE A 477 5.24 -3.01 -36.51
CA ILE A 477 4.34 -1.97 -36.98
C ILE A 477 5.02 -1.22 -38.13
N LYS A 478 4.69 -1.56 -39.38
CA LYS A 478 5.21 -0.87 -40.56
C LYS A 478 4.44 0.43 -40.84
N GLY A 479 5.18 1.49 -41.20
CA GLY A 479 4.61 2.82 -41.48
C GLY A 479 3.79 3.36 -40.31
N ASP A 480 2.66 4.01 -40.62
CA ASP A 480 1.75 4.63 -39.66
C ASP A 480 0.54 3.76 -39.29
N LYS A 481 0.62 2.44 -39.54
CA LYS A 481 -0.43 1.49 -39.20
C LYS A 481 -0.73 1.54 -37.69
N ILE A 482 -2.01 1.58 -37.33
CA ILE A 482 -2.45 1.37 -35.94
C ILE A 482 -2.26 -0.12 -35.60
N PRO A 483 -1.54 -0.47 -34.51
CA PRO A 483 -1.32 -1.86 -34.12
C PRO A 483 -2.62 -2.57 -33.75
N THR A 484 -2.75 -3.82 -34.19
CA THR A 484 -3.81 -4.74 -33.75
C THR A 484 -3.37 -5.53 -32.52
N ALA A 485 -4.30 -6.19 -31.84
CA ALA A 485 -4.02 -7.14 -30.77
C ALA A 485 -3.17 -8.34 -31.25
N GLU A 486 -3.31 -8.72 -32.52
CA GLU A 486 -2.47 -9.74 -33.14
C GLU A 486 -1.02 -9.25 -33.31
N ASP A 487 -0.82 -8.00 -33.75
CA ASP A 487 0.51 -7.38 -33.82
C ASP A 487 1.18 -7.39 -32.44
N ILE A 488 0.45 -7.00 -31.38
CA ILE A 488 0.92 -7.05 -29.98
C ILE A 488 1.28 -8.48 -29.55
N THR A 489 0.62 -9.51 -30.11
CA THR A 489 0.94 -10.90 -29.77
C THR A 489 2.38 -11.24 -30.09
N ASN A 490 2.91 -10.64 -31.16
CA ASN A 490 4.26 -10.81 -31.67
C ASN A 490 5.31 -9.86 -31.05
N MET A 491 4.95 -9.09 -30.01
CA MET A 491 5.86 -8.18 -29.28
C MET A 491 6.23 -8.72 -27.88
N PRO A 492 7.09 -9.75 -27.77
CA PRO A 492 7.46 -10.33 -26.49
C PRO A 492 8.23 -9.36 -25.58
N TYR A 493 9.06 -8.46 -26.12
CA TYR A 493 9.82 -7.50 -25.35
C TYR A 493 8.94 -6.40 -24.76
N LEU A 494 7.95 -5.90 -25.50
CA LEU A 494 6.90 -5.01 -24.97
C LEU A 494 6.19 -5.62 -23.77
N LYS A 495 5.77 -6.89 -23.88
CA LYS A 495 5.14 -7.62 -22.77
C LYS A 495 6.11 -7.79 -21.59
N ALA A 496 7.39 -8.01 -21.86
CA ALA A 496 8.43 -8.13 -20.85
C ALA A 496 8.67 -6.81 -20.10
N VAL A 497 8.62 -5.67 -20.79
CA VAL A 497 8.73 -4.32 -20.21
C VAL A 497 7.59 -4.06 -19.21
N ILE A 498 6.35 -4.37 -19.58
CA ILE A 498 5.20 -4.21 -18.67
C ILE A 498 5.31 -5.16 -17.48
N LYS A 499 5.69 -6.43 -17.69
CA LYS A 499 5.89 -7.40 -16.60
C LYS A 499 6.97 -6.96 -15.62
N GLU A 500 8.10 -6.48 -16.12
CA GLU A 500 9.19 -6.00 -15.26
C GLU A 500 8.79 -4.72 -14.52
N THR A 501 8.00 -3.85 -15.16
CA THR A 501 7.43 -2.67 -14.50
C THR A 501 6.54 -3.07 -13.33
N LEU A 502 5.61 -4.01 -13.55
CA LEU A 502 4.70 -4.51 -12.51
C LEU A 502 5.40 -5.32 -11.41
N ARG A 503 6.57 -5.92 -11.69
CA ARG A 503 7.41 -6.56 -10.68
C ARG A 503 8.05 -5.52 -9.75
N ILE A 504 8.68 -4.49 -10.30
CA ILE A 504 9.35 -3.46 -9.50
C ILE A 504 8.33 -2.56 -8.79
N TYR A 505 7.25 -2.21 -9.48
CA TYR A 505 6.20 -1.34 -8.97
C TYR A 505 4.84 -2.06 -9.03
N PRO A 506 4.61 -3.06 -8.17
CA PRO A 506 3.31 -3.70 -8.09
C PRO A 506 2.27 -2.70 -7.60
N VAL A 507 1.31 -2.36 -8.46
CA VAL A 507 0.25 -1.38 -8.16
C VAL A 507 -0.40 -1.67 -6.80
N VAL A 508 -0.67 -2.94 -6.52
CA VAL A 508 -1.13 -3.44 -5.21
C VAL A 508 0.03 -4.16 -4.54
N SER A 509 0.67 -3.51 -3.58
CA SER A 509 1.88 -4.00 -2.89
C SER A 509 1.61 -5.12 -1.88
N THR A 510 0.42 -5.16 -1.29
CA THR A 510 -0.07 -6.22 -0.40
C THR A 510 -1.46 -6.66 -0.84
N ASN A 511 -1.68 -7.96 -0.96
CA ASN A 511 -3.01 -8.55 -1.14
C ASN A 511 -3.42 -9.34 0.11
N ALA A 512 -4.68 -9.75 0.20
CA ALA A 512 -5.17 -10.53 1.33
C ALA A 512 -5.94 -11.77 0.88
N ARG A 513 -5.91 -12.81 1.72
CA ARG A 513 -6.74 -14.02 1.61
C ARG A 513 -7.31 -14.37 2.97
N LEU A 514 -8.62 -14.53 3.03
CA LEU A 514 -9.34 -15.04 4.19
C LEU A 514 -9.80 -16.46 3.88
N LEU A 515 -9.12 -17.45 4.44
CA LEU A 515 -9.56 -18.83 4.35
C LEU A 515 -10.83 -18.97 5.16
N SER A 516 -11.93 -19.37 4.56
CA SER A 516 -13.26 -19.31 5.17
C SER A 516 -13.79 -20.69 5.52
N GLU A 517 -13.42 -21.71 4.75
CA GLU A 517 -14.03 -23.04 4.85
C GLU A 517 -13.12 -24.05 5.53
N ASN A 518 -11.81 -23.99 5.28
CA ASN A 518 -10.86 -25.04 5.67
C ASN A 518 -9.79 -24.54 6.65
N ASP A 519 -9.41 -25.41 7.57
CA ASP A 519 -8.17 -25.28 8.31
C ASP A 519 -7.01 -25.63 7.37
N VAL A 520 -5.85 -24.99 7.54
CA VAL A 520 -4.68 -25.22 6.68
C VAL A 520 -3.40 -25.35 7.47
N ILE A 521 -2.45 -26.04 6.87
CA ILE A 521 -1.05 -25.99 7.28
C ILE A 521 -0.32 -25.16 6.23
N ILE A 522 0.43 -24.14 6.64
CA ILE A 522 1.27 -23.30 5.78
C ILE A 522 2.64 -23.18 6.43
N GLY A 523 3.72 -23.49 5.71
CA GLY A 523 5.07 -23.44 6.26
C GLY A 523 5.25 -24.26 7.55
N GLY A 524 4.55 -25.39 7.65
CA GLY A 524 4.56 -26.26 8.83
C GLY A 524 3.78 -25.75 10.05
N HIS A 525 3.01 -24.65 9.92
CA HIS A 525 2.15 -24.11 10.97
C HIS A 525 0.68 -24.36 10.64
N PHE A 526 -0.08 -24.86 11.62
CA PHE A 526 -1.52 -25.01 11.56
C PHE A 526 -2.21 -23.66 11.79
N PHE A 527 -3.16 -23.35 10.92
CA PHE A 527 -4.03 -22.19 11.00
C PHE A 527 -5.48 -22.63 10.90
N PRO A 528 -6.34 -22.24 11.85
CA PRO A 528 -7.76 -22.53 11.76
C PRO A 528 -8.41 -21.75 10.61
N LYS A 529 -9.57 -22.21 10.14
CA LYS A 529 -10.44 -21.44 9.25
C LYS A 529 -10.73 -20.07 9.84
N LYS A 530 -11.01 -19.11 8.96
CA LYS A 530 -11.16 -17.67 9.21
C LYS A 530 -9.85 -16.96 9.56
N THR A 531 -8.70 -17.59 9.35
CA THR A 531 -7.41 -16.90 9.41
C THR A 531 -7.22 -15.99 8.20
N ASN A 532 -6.86 -14.73 8.46
CA ASN A 532 -6.55 -13.75 7.42
C ASN A 532 -5.05 -13.76 7.11
N PHE A 533 -4.68 -13.89 5.85
CA PHE A 533 -3.31 -13.88 5.37
C PHE A 533 -3.04 -12.63 4.54
N LEU A 534 -1.93 -11.95 4.81
CA LEU A 534 -1.41 -10.84 3.99
C LEU A 534 -0.30 -11.36 3.08
N LEU A 535 -0.42 -11.10 1.79
CA LEU A 535 0.52 -11.50 0.75
C LEU A 535 1.38 -10.29 0.38
N ASN A 536 2.61 -10.25 0.89
CA ASN A 536 3.51 -9.11 0.74
C ASN A 536 4.26 -9.17 -0.60
N HIS A 537 3.54 -8.84 -1.68
CA HIS A 537 4.04 -8.90 -3.05
C HIS A 537 5.26 -8.02 -3.29
N TYR A 538 5.35 -6.84 -2.66
CA TYR A 538 6.51 -5.96 -2.81
C TYR A 538 7.77 -6.60 -2.24
N ALA A 539 7.67 -7.23 -1.07
CA ALA A 539 8.80 -7.93 -0.45
C ALA A 539 9.25 -9.19 -1.22
N ILE A 540 8.33 -9.92 -1.84
CA ILE A 540 8.65 -11.06 -2.71
C ILE A 540 9.31 -10.59 -4.01
N SER A 541 8.75 -9.54 -4.63
CA SER A 541 9.26 -9.01 -5.90
C SER A 541 10.65 -8.39 -5.80
N HIS A 542 11.08 -8.03 -4.59
CA HIS A 542 12.41 -7.46 -4.28
C HIS A 542 13.33 -8.43 -3.53
N ASP A 543 12.96 -9.71 -3.43
CA ASP A 543 13.82 -10.74 -2.87
C ASP A 543 14.89 -11.16 -3.89
N GLU A 544 16.17 -11.03 -3.54
CA GLU A 544 17.32 -11.42 -4.37
C GLU A 544 17.32 -12.92 -4.72
N THR A 545 16.77 -13.76 -3.82
CA THR A 545 16.65 -15.21 -4.01
C THR A 545 15.58 -15.59 -5.04
N VAL A 546 14.59 -14.70 -5.25
CA VAL A 546 13.51 -14.88 -6.23
C VAL A 546 13.83 -14.16 -7.54
N PHE A 547 14.41 -12.96 -7.44
CA PHE A 547 14.81 -12.14 -8.57
C PHE A 547 16.23 -11.60 -8.36
N PRO A 548 17.26 -12.21 -8.99
CA PRO A 548 18.60 -11.65 -8.98
C PRO A 548 18.61 -10.24 -9.55
N GLN A 549 19.33 -9.35 -8.88
CA GLN A 549 19.38 -7.90 -9.12
C GLN A 549 17.96 -7.29 -9.15
N PRO A 550 17.19 -7.37 -8.06
CA PRO A 550 15.77 -7.06 -8.04
C PRO A 550 15.49 -5.57 -8.26
N LYS A 551 16.46 -4.69 -7.98
CA LYS A 551 16.33 -3.24 -8.19
C LYS A 551 16.64 -2.81 -9.63
N VAL A 552 17.26 -3.67 -10.43
CA VAL A 552 17.62 -3.36 -11.83
C VAL A 552 16.43 -3.66 -12.74
N PHE A 553 16.08 -2.69 -13.59
CA PHE A 553 15.05 -2.88 -14.62
C PHE A 553 15.60 -3.75 -15.75
N LYS A 554 15.18 -5.01 -15.79
CA LYS A 554 15.70 -6.02 -16.73
C LYS A 554 14.57 -6.82 -17.38
N PRO A 555 13.90 -6.29 -18.43
CA PRO A 555 12.83 -7.00 -19.15
C PRO A 555 13.26 -8.37 -19.68
N GLU A 556 14.53 -8.57 -20.01
CA GLU A 556 15.07 -9.80 -20.58
C GLU A 556 14.82 -11.03 -19.71
N ARG A 557 14.57 -10.86 -18.40
CA ARG A 557 14.21 -11.98 -17.51
C ARG A 557 12.90 -12.65 -17.91
N TRP A 558 12.02 -11.98 -18.66
CA TRP A 558 10.70 -12.50 -19.03
C TRP A 558 10.65 -13.15 -20.41
N LEU A 559 11.76 -13.10 -21.16
CA LEU A 559 11.84 -13.65 -22.51
C LEU A 559 11.91 -15.18 -22.49
N ARG A 560 11.51 -15.79 -23.60
CA ARG A 560 11.50 -17.25 -23.80
C ARG A 560 12.60 -17.65 -24.78
N ASP A 561 13.81 -17.19 -24.55
CA ASP A 561 15.00 -17.32 -25.42
C ASP A 561 16.07 -18.26 -24.84
N GLY A 562 15.66 -19.22 -24.00
CA GLY A 562 16.56 -20.20 -23.35
C GLY A 562 17.12 -19.76 -22.00
N ARG A 563 16.83 -18.53 -21.55
CA ARG A 563 17.19 -18.05 -20.20
C ARG A 563 16.37 -18.72 -19.10
N GLU A 564 16.93 -18.76 -17.90
CA GLU A 564 16.22 -19.16 -16.70
C GLU A 564 15.06 -18.19 -16.43
N ARG A 565 13.86 -18.75 -16.25
CA ARG A 565 12.65 -17.96 -16.01
C ARG A 565 12.54 -17.61 -14.54
N PRO A 566 11.89 -16.47 -14.21
CA PRO A 566 11.59 -16.15 -12.83
C PRO A 566 10.77 -17.24 -12.16
N VAL A 567 10.99 -17.40 -10.86
CA VAL A 567 10.28 -18.36 -10.02
C VAL A 567 8.77 -18.15 -10.19
N PRO A 568 7.99 -19.23 -10.45
CA PRO A 568 6.53 -19.16 -10.45
C PRO A 568 6.03 -18.47 -9.17
N PHE A 569 4.92 -17.74 -9.25
CA PHE A 569 4.38 -16.93 -8.14
C PHE A 569 5.27 -15.79 -7.62
N GLY A 570 6.53 -15.68 -8.04
CA GLY A 570 7.42 -14.58 -7.64
C GLY A 570 6.87 -13.20 -8.03
N SER A 571 6.12 -13.12 -9.12
CA SER A 571 5.36 -11.92 -9.48
C SER A 571 3.96 -12.28 -9.98
N ILE A 572 2.94 -11.90 -9.21
CA ILE A 572 1.51 -12.07 -9.55
C ILE A 572 0.76 -10.73 -9.41
N PRO A 573 1.10 -9.71 -10.21
CA PRO A 573 0.58 -8.35 -10.04
C PRO A 573 -0.94 -8.24 -10.25
N PHE A 574 -1.52 -9.20 -10.98
CA PHE A 574 -2.96 -9.32 -11.19
C PHE A 574 -3.62 -10.33 -10.22
N GLY A 575 -2.90 -10.79 -9.20
CA GLY A 575 -3.31 -11.89 -8.34
C GLY A 575 -3.30 -13.25 -9.04
N PHE A 576 -3.82 -14.26 -8.36
CA PHE A 576 -3.91 -15.64 -8.83
C PHE A 576 -5.27 -16.26 -8.46
N GLY A 577 -5.66 -17.30 -9.19
CA GLY A 577 -6.90 -18.06 -8.98
C GLY A 577 -8.15 -17.38 -9.56
N VAL A 578 -9.32 -17.92 -9.23
CA VAL A 578 -10.64 -17.45 -9.72
C VAL A 578 -10.97 -16.02 -9.30
N ARG A 579 -10.35 -15.53 -8.23
CA ARG A 579 -10.46 -14.14 -7.74
C ARG A 579 -9.24 -13.28 -8.12
N GLY A 580 -8.53 -13.66 -9.18
CA GLY A 580 -7.58 -12.77 -9.88
C GLY A 580 -8.27 -11.53 -10.45
N CYS A 581 -7.48 -10.58 -10.94
CA CYS A 581 -7.99 -9.33 -11.50
C CYS A 581 -8.91 -9.58 -12.69
N VAL A 582 -10.14 -9.10 -12.59
CA VAL A 582 -11.13 -9.07 -13.68
C VAL A 582 -10.64 -8.33 -14.92
N GLY A 583 -10.00 -7.18 -14.70
CA GLY A 583 -9.60 -6.28 -15.78
C GLY A 583 -8.29 -6.68 -16.45
N LYS A 584 -7.66 -7.81 -16.07
CA LYS A 584 -6.29 -8.15 -16.49
C LYS A 584 -6.09 -8.02 -18.00
N ARG A 585 -6.97 -8.60 -18.82
CA ARG A 585 -6.80 -8.61 -20.28
C ARG A 585 -7.00 -7.23 -20.89
N ILE A 586 -7.97 -6.47 -20.39
CA ILE A 586 -8.22 -5.10 -20.82
C ILE A 586 -7.04 -4.20 -20.45
N ALA A 587 -6.57 -4.27 -19.21
CA ALA A 587 -5.41 -3.51 -18.76
C ALA A 587 -4.14 -3.88 -19.55
N GLU A 588 -3.86 -5.17 -19.78
CA GLU A 588 -2.76 -5.62 -20.63
C GLU A 588 -2.90 -5.04 -22.05
N LEU A 589 -4.08 -5.14 -22.67
CA LEU A 589 -4.34 -4.63 -24.02
C LEU A 589 -4.11 -3.11 -24.10
N GLU A 590 -4.68 -2.35 -23.16
CA GLU A 590 -4.56 -0.90 -23.06
C GLU A 590 -3.10 -0.45 -22.88
N MET A 591 -2.36 -1.07 -21.95
CA MET A 591 -0.95 -0.75 -21.72
C MET A 591 -0.09 -1.08 -22.93
N HIS A 592 -0.29 -2.24 -23.57
CA HIS A 592 0.52 -2.64 -24.72
C HIS A 592 0.26 -1.73 -25.94
N LEU A 593 -1.00 -1.46 -26.28
CA LEU A 593 -1.34 -0.60 -27.42
C LEU A 593 -0.84 0.84 -27.20
N ALA A 594 -1.05 1.38 -26.00
CA ALA A 594 -0.57 2.71 -25.64
C ALA A 594 0.95 2.79 -25.70
N LEU A 595 1.66 1.89 -25.01
CA LEU A 595 3.12 1.94 -24.92
C LEU A 595 3.79 1.71 -26.28
N ALA A 596 3.29 0.77 -27.09
CA ALA A 596 3.81 0.55 -28.45
C ALA A 596 3.72 1.82 -29.29
N ARG A 597 2.57 2.50 -29.30
CA ARG A 597 2.35 3.72 -30.08
C ARG A 597 3.17 4.91 -29.55
N ILE A 598 3.27 5.05 -28.23
CA ILE A 598 4.11 6.09 -27.60
C ILE A 598 5.58 5.89 -27.98
N ILE A 599 6.13 4.68 -27.83
CA ILE A 599 7.56 4.43 -28.07
C ILE A 599 7.92 4.43 -29.55
N LYS A 600 7.01 4.02 -30.44
CA LYS A 600 7.19 4.17 -31.89
C LYS A 600 7.35 5.64 -32.28
N ARG A 601 6.53 6.53 -31.73
CA ARG A 601 6.53 7.95 -32.08
C ARG A 601 7.57 8.77 -31.32
N PHE A 602 7.79 8.45 -30.06
CA PHE A 602 8.56 9.29 -29.15
C PHE A 602 9.74 8.56 -28.51
N LYS A 603 10.83 9.30 -28.33
CA LYS A 603 11.85 9.00 -27.33
C LYS A 603 11.51 9.77 -26.05
N VAL A 604 11.26 9.04 -24.98
CA VAL A 604 10.82 9.59 -23.69
C VAL A 604 12.03 9.84 -22.80
N LYS A 605 12.16 11.06 -22.27
CA LYS A 605 13.19 11.46 -21.31
C LYS A 605 12.57 12.12 -20.09
N LEU A 606 13.08 11.81 -18.90
CA LEU A 606 12.69 12.51 -17.68
C LEU A 606 13.16 13.97 -17.77
N ASP A 607 12.30 14.91 -17.38
CA ASP A 607 12.69 16.31 -17.20
C ASP A 607 13.85 16.40 -16.19
N PRO A 608 15.00 17.01 -16.55
CA PRO A 608 16.16 17.13 -15.66
C PRO A 608 15.86 17.80 -14.31
N ASN A 609 14.79 18.60 -14.23
CA ASN A 609 14.36 19.24 -12.99
C ASN A 609 13.67 18.27 -12.01
N VAL A 610 13.23 17.11 -12.50
CA VAL A 610 12.63 16.07 -11.67
C VAL A 610 13.75 15.25 -11.03
N ARG A 611 13.92 15.42 -9.71
CA ARG A 611 14.82 14.53 -8.95
C ARG A 611 14.23 13.11 -8.89
N GLU A 612 15.03 12.14 -8.45
CA GLU A 612 14.63 10.72 -8.27
C GLU A 612 13.19 10.57 -7.76
N VAL A 613 12.37 9.85 -8.53
CA VAL A 613 10.96 9.58 -8.22
C VAL A 613 10.87 8.36 -7.32
N LYS A 614 10.19 8.49 -6.18
CA LYS A 614 10.00 7.41 -5.21
C LYS A 614 8.56 6.93 -5.21
N ALA A 615 8.35 5.68 -4.80
CA ALA A 615 7.01 5.14 -4.65
C ALA A 615 6.41 5.55 -3.28
N LEU A 616 5.13 5.92 -3.28
CA LEU A 616 4.32 6.07 -2.07
C LEU A 616 3.16 5.08 -2.09
N SER A 617 2.75 4.64 -0.92
CA SER A 617 1.57 3.80 -0.72
C SER A 617 0.36 4.67 -0.39
N ARG A 618 -0.52 4.90 -1.36
CA ARG A 618 -1.83 5.57 -1.18
C ARG A 618 -2.95 4.66 -1.67
N SER A 619 -3.15 3.54 -0.98
CA SER A 619 -3.92 2.36 -1.45
C SER A 619 -3.27 1.62 -2.63
N MET A 620 -2.66 2.35 -3.56
CA MET A 620 -1.81 1.86 -4.64
C MET A 620 -0.41 2.47 -4.58
N LEU A 621 0.54 1.89 -5.32
CA LEU A 621 1.86 2.48 -5.49
C LEU A 621 1.85 3.60 -6.53
N VAL A 622 2.00 4.83 -6.05
CA VAL A 622 2.00 6.06 -6.85
C VAL A 622 3.35 6.77 -6.77
N ALA A 623 3.65 7.66 -7.72
CA ALA A 623 4.82 8.54 -7.61
C ALA A 623 4.67 9.51 -6.43
N ASP A 624 5.78 9.80 -5.75
CA ASP A 624 5.83 10.74 -4.63
C ASP A 624 5.69 12.21 -5.03
N ARG A 625 5.75 12.49 -6.33
CA ARG A 625 5.76 13.83 -6.91
C ARG A 625 5.16 13.84 -8.31
N THR A 626 4.89 15.04 -8.80
CA THR A 626 4.59 15.29 -10.22
C THR A 626 5.77 14.88 -11.09
N VAL A 627 5.49 14.08 -12.12
CA VAL A 627 6.49 13.61 -13.08
C VAL A 627 6.24 14.29 -14.43
N ASN A 628 7.28 14.94 -14.95
CA ASN A 628 7.27 15.59 -16.26
C ASN A 628 8.22 14.81 -17.18
N PHE A 629 7.83 14.66 -18.45
CA PHE A 629 8.66 14.02 -19.46
C PHE A 629 8.79 14.90 -20.70
N HIS A 630 9.96 14.85 -21.31
CA HIS A 630 10.15 15.28 -22.70
C HIS A 630 9.84 14.11 -23.63
N PHE A 631 8.94 14.34 -24.58
CA PHE A 631 8.58 13.42 -25.65
C PHE A 631 9.22 13.94 -26.94
N LEU A 632 10.36 13.37 -27.33
CA LEU A 632 11.11 13.76 -28.52
C LEU A 632 10.64 12.95 -29.71
N GLU A 633 10.30 13.57 -30.84
CA GLU A 633 9.94 12.85 -32.08
C GLU A 633 11.08 11.90 -32.51
N ARG A 634 10.75 10.66 -32.87
CA ARG A 634 11.70 9.75 -33.53
C ARG A 634 11.65 10.01 -35.04
N LYS A 635 12.83 10.14 -35.66
CA LYS A 635 13.01 10.59 -37.05
C LYS A 635 12.37 9.68 -38.12
N ASP A 636 11.95 8.48 -37.76
CA ASP A 636 11.41 7.47 -38.69
C ASP A 636 9.87 7.41 -38.72
N VAL A 637 9.18 8.44 -38.19
CA VAL A 637 7.71 8.58 -38.30
C VAL A 637 7.41 9.79 -39.18
N PRO A 638 6.80 9.62 -40.38
CA PRO A 638 6.36 10.75 -41.19
C PRO A 638 5.42 11.65 -40.38
N THR A 639 5.63 12.97 -40.49
CA THR A 639 4.87 14.01 -39.78
C THR A 639 3.40 14.06 -40.14
#